data_AF-A0A927V9J4-F1
#
_entry.id   AF-A0A927V9J4-F1
#
_cell.length_a   1.000
_cell.length_b   1.000
_cell.length_c   1.000
_cell.angle_alpha   90.00
_cell.angle_beta   90.00
_cell.angle_gamma   90.00
#
_symmetry.space_group_name_H-M   'P 1'
#
loop_
_entity.id
_entity.type
_entity.pdbx_description
1 polymer ?
#
loop_
_entity_poly.entity_id
_entity_poly.type
_entity_poly.pdbx_seq_one_letter_code
_entity_poly.pdbx_strand_id
1 'polypeptide(L)'
;MSFIIEHGDSVNIIYDFAEAEAVSIAINNLKTDLQRTVGVRLYKGNGNLFGNATDIIVGTIGVSQIIGAFDVPATMFDENGKLRKEAYTIMEFGDSLVIMGSDRRGTIYGIYEFCEMLGVSPWYYFADVPVKEREKFELEDGYVKTDYPTVEYRGFFINDEEELEHWVQKYLGEETIGLKAYEKIFELVLRLKANYMWPAMHVNSFNMNRENGALADRMGVVIGTSHCDMLMRSNNREWKPWKAKKGYDDAMYDYSVEGRNREILKEYWQESIEQNKDFEVSYTLGMRGVHDSGFEIRGLKDKTPEELTQAKVDLLEEIINTQNDMLKNILDYNPVKIFVPYKEVLPLYDFGLKVPEDFTLIWSNDNYGYVRRYPSEKEKLRVGGNGIYYHNSYWAPAGRSYVFLCSTPLAHTKNELSKAYAEGIRKLWVMNIGAIKPLEQEMSFLARLAWDIDKKDVDVDEFVTEWINKTFTGGHGAEVAKLLNSFSQLANIRKIETLDNDIFSQTAYGDEFAAVVNSLKTIYDKANEIYETIADEEKDAFCQMVMLRIHAVYYTYSQYYYADRSKLCCKQGKMQAAKVYTEYSKAFDDLRRKLICYYNNIMSEGKWDRMVTPEEFPPPKTAMHPACMPPLAIGERKMLVNLWNDEDSFCFVRKASKWFEIANAGAGEFEFKVDAPEWLEVSESTGVVSHEKRIIVSVKDFSEDRQGTITVTNVTDGVSETFEVRVSSLITKVEKDCVAIEDGGIVVVKAEDACAAQGWKTVKRLGRGGGSLLEAAEPDSIATYPVYFTSEGEFKLEIHRFPSLNSVGRIRVAVRIDEGEWSVIESESVDEHKGTWGSNSLNNVDKLYFDMQGIVEGLHNISFKVIDKYFAFSKFVIYTRERKCNNLALFCSDYNSDTADGSNAGCDGDEICAFAERLPDIQDFDRLAADLYGDITLRPRRVYYAEKPYNNDTLVLTDTIIYPEGYGNTKEPADILAAADSVFAEQAGSVKIDAVTAIKQTENAFTTNGAWEYCNSESYGRNGLAVYVPEGVIKDGEPAPAINFKVNCTGGMYTVWTYMRCHHIRPSICKVDIDNVRLADEQMYNNGKRIWRYEAEYIWRWIPLAVTDLNEGEHLLTIESQHASVRFDRIYLTKNSELPPQDTSW
;
A
#
# COMPACT_ATOMS: atom_id res chain seq x y z
N MET A 1 -51.59 1.35 6.82
CA MET A 1 -51.17 2.40 7.79
C MET A 1 -49.69 2.21 7.86
N SER A 2 -48.92 3.27 7.62
CA SER A 2 -47.46 3.17 7.58
C SER A 2 -46.89 2.88 8.98
N PHE A 3 -45.88 2.02 9.05
CA PHE A 3 -45.10 1.76 10.26
C PHE A 3 -44.34 3.04 10.64
N ILE A 4 -44.65 3.57 11.82
CA ILE A 4 -44.10 4.82 12.33
C ILE A 4 -43.59 4.61 13.76
N ILE A 5 -42.43 5.19 14.06
CA ILE A 5 -41.88 5.33 15.41
C ILE A 5 -41.50 6.80 15.62
N GLU A 6 -42.00 7.42 16.68
CA GLU A 6 -41.68 8.79 17.10
C GLU A 6 -40.89 8.82 18.42
N HIS A 7 -40.19 9.94 18.66
CA HIS A 7 -39.44 10.13 19.89
C HIS A 7 -40.31 10.00 21.13
N GLY A 8 -39.86 9.20 22.10
CA GLY A 8 -40.59 8.94 23.34
C GLY A 8 -41.70 7.89 23.23
N ASP A 9 -41.98 7.35 22.04
CA ASP A 9 -42.92 6.25 21.85
C ASP A 9 -42.52 5.01 22.64
N SER A 10 -43.52 4.19 22.98
CA SER A 10 -43.28 2.88 23.59
C SER A 10 -43.13 1.83 22.49
N VAL A 11 -41.94 1.24 22.39
CA VAL A 11 -41.65 0.16 21.43
C VAL A 11 -41.55 -1.18 22.16
N ASN A 12 -42.21 -2.18 21.59
CA ASN A 12 -42.20 -3.56 22.08
C ASN A 12 -41.54 -4.46 21.05
N ILE A 13 -40.50 -5.20 21.43
CA ILE A 13 -39.81 -6.13 20.54
C ILE A 13 -40.21 -7.55 20.94
N ILE A 14 -40.94 -8.23 20.06
CA ILE A 14 -41.54 -9.53 20.29
C ILE A 14 -40.71 -10.60 19.56
N TYR A 15 -40.23 -11.59 20.31
CA TYR A 15 -39.49 -12.73 19.78
C TYR A 15 -39.68 -13.97 20.67
N ASP A 16 -39.44 -15.15 20.12
CA ASP A 16 -39.57 -16.42 20.85
C ASP A 16 -38.32 -16.68 21.71
N PHE A 17 -38.51 -17.26 22.90
CA PHE A 17 -37.39 -17.67 23.76
C PHE A 17 -36.61 -18.87 23.19
N ALA A 18 -37.18 -19.56 22.19
CA ALA A 18 -36.49 -20.62 21.45
C ALA A 18 -35.47 -20.08 20.43
N GLU A 19 -35.42 -18.76 20.18
CA GLU A 19 -34.43 -18.17 19.29
C GLU A 19 -32.99 -18.43 19.77
N ALA A 20 -32.07 -18.52 18.80
CA ALA A 20 -30.66 -18.69 19.11
C ALA A 20 -30.12 -17.50 19.93
N GLU A 21 -29.14 -17.75 20.78
CA GLU A 21 -28.50 -16.71 21.59
C GLU A 21 -27.94 -15.56 20.71
N ALA A 22 -27.42 -15.90 19.53
CA ALA A 22 -26.94 -14.95 18.53
C ALA A 22 -28.02 -13.94 18.10
N VAL A 23 -29.25 -14.41 17.90
CA VAL A 23 -30.40 -13.55 17.57
C VAL A 23 -30.77 -12.67 18.77
N SER A 24 -30.74 -13.24 19.99
CA SER A 24 -31.00 -12.48 21.21
C SER A 24 -29.99 -11.34 21.44
N ILE A 25 -28.72 -11.57 21.11
CA ILE A 25 -27.67 -10.54 21.15
C ILE A 25 -27.97 -9.43 20.13
N ALA A 26 -28.27 -9.77 18.88
CA ALA A 26 -28.63 -8.80 17.85
C ALA A 26 -29.89 -7.98 18.24
N ILE A 27 -30.90 -8.61 18.86
CA ILE A 27 -32.09 -7.92 19.39
C ILE A 27 -31.70 -6.91 20.48
N ASN A 28 -30.73 -7.22 21.35
CA ASN A 28 -30.26 -6.26 22.36
C ASN A 28 -29.49 -5.09 21.74
N ASN A 29 -28.77 -5.33 20.64
CA ASN A 29 -28.15 -4.27 19.85
C ASN A 29 -29.23 -3.38 19.21
N LEU A 30 -30.29 -3.95 18.63
CA LEU A 30 -31.44 -3.21 18.11
C LEU A 30 -32.13 -2.34 19.18
N LYS A 31 -32.34 -2.89 20.39
CA LYS A 31 -32.86 -2.12 21.53
C LYS A 31 -32.01 -0.89 21.82
N THR A 32 -30.70 -1.07 21.87
CA THR A 32 -29.74 0.02 22.12
C THR A 32 -29.75 1.04 20.98
N ASP A 33 -29.77 0.58 19.74
CA ASP A 33 -29.77 1.43 18.54
C ASP A 33 -31.06 2.25 18.42
N LEU A 34 -32.23 1.67 18.71
CA LEU A 34 -33.51 2.40 18.77
C LEU A 34 -33.51 3.50 19.84
N GLN A 35 -32.92 3.23 21.01
CA GLN A 35 -32.80 4.23 22.07
C GLN A 35 -31.84 5.36 21.68
N ARG A 36 -30.74 5.06 20.99
CA ARG A 36 -29.76 6.06 20.54
C ARG A 36 -30.23 6.87 19.34
N THR A 37 -31.04 6.30 18.46
CA THR A 37 -31.48 6.96 17.22
C THR A 37 -32.77 7.74 17.39
N VAL A 38 -33.80 7.12 17.96
CA VAL A 38 -35.15 7.74 18.05
C VAL A 38 -35.50 8.11 19.49
N GLY A 39 -34.79 7.60 20.50
CA GLY A 39 -35.07 7.93 21.90
C GLY A 39 -36.34 7.26 22.45
N VAL A 40 -36.68 6.07 21.94
CA VAL A 40 -37.88 5.32 22.35
C VAL A 40 -37.79 4.76 23.77
N ARG A 41 -38.95 4.49 24.36
CA ARG A 41 -39.10 3.75 25.61
C ARG A 41 -39.33 2.27 25.33
N LEU A 42 -38.39 1.43 25.75
CA LEU A 42 -38.52 -0.01 25.58
C LEU A 42 -39.46 -0.62 26.63
N TYR A 43 -40.44 -1.40 26.19
CA TYR A 43 -41.35 -2.10 27.09
C TYR A 43 -40.63 -3.21 27.87
N LYS A 44 -40.88 -3.29 29.19
CA LYS A 44 -40.29 -4.30 30.10
C LYS A 44 -41.24 -5.49 30.27
N GLY A 45 -41.43 -6.29 29.24
CA GLY A 45 -42.21 -7.53 29.30
C GLY A 45 -42.16 -8.28 27.97
N ASN A 46 -42.10 -9.61 28.01
CA ASN A 46 -42.09 -10.42 26.79
C ASN A 46 -43.52 -10.94 26.50
N GLY A 47 -43.99 -10.81 25.26
CA GLY A 47 -44.99 -11.74 24.71
C GLY A 47 -46.49 -11.39 24.79
N ASN A 48 -46.91 -10.13 24.83
CA ASN A 48 -48.31 -9.78 24.48
C ASN A 48 -48.35 -8.55 23.57
N LEU A 49 -49.21 -8.57 22.55
CA LEU A 49 -49.55 -7.39 21.75
C LEU A 49 -50.25 -6.38 22.67
N PHE A 50 -49.68 -5.18 22.82
CA PHE A 50 -50.27 -4.11 23.63
C PHE A 50 -50.77 -3.01 22.68
N GLY A 51 -52.08 -2.75 22.67
CA GLY A 51 -52.71 -1.80 21.73
C GLY A 51 -52.28 -0.33 21.82
N ASN A 52 -51.26 0.01 22.63
CA ASN A 52 -50.70 1.36 22.79
C ASN A 52 -49.18 1.43 22.50
N ALA A 53 -48.54 0.36 22.01
CA ALA A 53 -47.11 0.31 21.69
C ALA A 53 -46.89 -0.11 20.23
N THR A 54 -45.82 0.40 19.60
CA THR A 54 -45.40 -0.03 18.27
C THR A 54 -44.66 -1.36 18.39
N ASP A 55 -45.16 -2.40 17.74
CA ASP A 55 -44.63 -3.77 17.83
C ASP A 55 -43.60 -4.05 16.72
N ILE A 56 -42.43 -4.58 17.10
CA ILE A 56 -41.41 -5.11 16.19
C ILE A 56 -41.29 -6.61 16.46
N ILE A 57 -41.67 -7.44 15.49
CA ILE A 57 -41.71 -8.89 15.60
C ILE A 57 -40.48 -9.47 14.90
N VAL A 58 -39.67 -10.22 15.64
CA VAL A 58 -38.40 -10.76 15.15
C VAL A 58 -38.38 -12.28 15.32
N GLY A 59 -37.90 -13.01 14.33
CA GLY A 59 -37.61 -14.43 14.51
C GLY A 59 -37.11 -15.18 13.29
N THR A 60 -36.71 -16.42 13.52
CA THR A 60 -36.15 -17.33 12.53
C THR A 60 -37.22 -18.33 12.08
N ILE A 61 -37.37 -18.52 10.77
CA ILE A 61 -38.34 -19.46 10.19
C ILE A 61 -38.05 -20.88 10.69
N GLY A 62 -39.08 -21.56 11.19
CA GLY A 62 -38.98 -22.91 11.76
C GLY A 62 -38.49 -22.97 13.21
N VAL A 63 -38.07 -21.84 13.80
CA VAL A 63 -37.72 -21.73 15.22
C VAL A 63 -38.79 -20.93 15.98
N SER A 64 -39.10 -19.71 15.52
CA SER A 64 -40.12 -18.86 16.14
C SER A 64 -41.52 -19.29 15.73
N GLN A 65 -42.36 -19.62 16.72
CA GLN A 65 -43.77 -19.93 16.48
C GLN A 65 -44.55 -18.70 16.01
N ILE A 66 -44.13 -17.51 16.42
CA ILE A 66 -44.76 -16.23 16.06
C ILE A 66 -44.56 -15.95 14.57
N ILE A 67 -43.36 -16.18 14.05
CA ILE A 67 -43.06 -16.02 12.62
C ILE A 67 -43.87 -17.00 11.76
N GLY A 68 -44.20 -18.18 12.29
CA GLY A 68 -45.03 -19.17 11.59
C GLY A 68 -46.45 -18.71 11.24
N ALA A 69 -46.91 -17.57 11.78
CA ALA A 69 -48.20 -16.97 11.45
C ALA A 69 -48.17 -16.03 10.23
N PHE A 70 -46.99 -15.71 9.69
CA PHE A 70 -46.81 -14.80 8.56
C PHE A 70 -46.49 -15.55 7.27
N ASP A 71 -46.97 -15.01 6.14
CA ASP A 71 -46.62 -15.54 4.82
C ASP A 71 -45.15 -15.22 4.49
N VAL A 72 -44.38 -16.25 4.13
CA VAL A 72 -42.97 -16.08 3.74
C VAL A 72 -42.88 -15.66 2.27
N PRO A 73 -42.22 -14.53 1.93
CA PRO A 73 -42.08 -14.11 0.53
C PRO A 73 -41.39 -15.17 -0.34
N ALA A 74 -41.86 -15.33 -1.58
CA ALA A 74 -41.32 -16.31 -2.54
C ALA A 74 -39.82 -16.09 -2.83
N THR A 75 -39.33 -14.85 -2.72
CA THR A 75 -37.91 -14.46 -2.87
C THR A 75 -36.99 -15.08 -1.81
N MET A 76 -37.52 -15.50 -0.66
CA MET A 76 -36.75 -16.22 0.36
C MET A 76 -36.36 -17.63 -0.08
N PHE A 77 -36.96 -18.15 -1.16
CA PHE A 77 -36.72 -19.49 -1.66
C PHE A 77 -35.82 -19.48 -2.92
N ASP A 78 -34.99 -20.50 -3.03
CA ASP A 78 -34.21 -20.81 -4.22
C ASP A 78 -35.08 -21.41 -5.33
N GLU A 79 -34.50 -21.62 -6.51
CA GLU A 79 -35.19 -22.22 -7.66
C GLU A 79 -35.71 -23.66 -7.40
N ASN A 80 -35.25 -24.31 -6.32
CA ASN A 80 -35.69 -25.64 -5.89
C ASN A 80 -36.75 -25.59 -4.77
N GLY A 81 -37.21 -24.40 -4.38
CA GLY A 81 -38.17 -24.21 -3.30
C GLY A 81 -37.59 -24.41 -1.90
N LYS A 82 -36.27 -24.38 -1.72
CA LYS A 82 -35.62 -24.39 -0.41
C LYS A 82 -35.36 -22.96 0.05
N LEU A 83 -35.40 -22.72 1.35
CA LEU A 83 -34.99 -21.43 1.89
C LEU A 83 -33.54 -21.14 1.51
N ARG A 84 -33.29 -19.95 0.96
CA ARG A 84 -31.94 -19.44 0.70
C ARG A 84 -31.23 -19.26 2.04
N LYS A 85 -29.96 -19.66 2.12
CA LYS A 85 -29.15 -19.47 3.32
C LYS A 85 -29.01 -17.98 3.65
N GLU A 86 -29.10 -17.64 4.93
CA GLU A 86 -28.91 -16.29 5.47
C GLU A 86 -29.79 -15.20 4.82
N ALA A 87 -30.92 -15.61 4.25
CA ALA A 87 -31.90 -14.69 3.69
C ALA A 87 -32.72 -14.05 4.80
N TYR A 88 -33.18 -12.83 4.57
CA TYR A 88 -34.07 -12.13 5.50
C TYR A 88 -35.14 -11.35 4.76
N THR A 89 -36.24 -11.09 5.46
CA THR A 89 -37.29 -10.17 5.04
C THR A 89 -37.59 -9.18 6.16
N ILE A 90 -37.66 -7.90 5.80
CA ILE A 90 -38.23 -6.83 6.62
C ILE A 90 -39.53 -6.42 5.93
N MET A 91 -40.66 -6.53 6.62
CA MET A 91 -41.96 -6.18 6.07
C MET A 91 -42.85 -5.47 7.08
N GLU A 92 -43.64 -4.53 6.59
CA GLU A 92 -44.74 -3.96 7.34
C GLU A 92 -45.91 -4.96 7.43
N PHE A 93 -46.56 -5.01 8.60
CA PHE A 93 -47.80 -5.74 8.81
C PHE A 93 -48.71 -5.00 9.77
N GLY A 94 -49.75 -4.33 9.24
CA GLY A 94 -50.59 -3.45 10.06
C GLY A 94 -49.77 -2.29 10.62
N ASP A 95 -49.84 -2.08 11.94
CA ASP A 95 -49.04 -1.05 12.64
C ASP A 95 -47.75 -1.65 13.25
N SER A 96 -47.26 -2.77 12.70
CA SER A 96 -46.11 -3.54 13.20
C SER A 96 -45.06 -3.77 12.13
N LEU A 97 -43.82 -3.98 12.55
CA LEU A 97 -42.71 -4.40 11.69
C LEU A 97 -42.40 -5.87 11.92
N VAL A 98 -42.24 -6.65 10.86
CA VAL A 98 -41.81 -8.06 10.94
C VAL A 98 -40.43 -8.19 10.32
N ILE A 99 -39.49 -8.75 11.09
CA ILE A 99 -38.15 -9.12 10.64
C ILE A 99 -38.02 -10.63 10.77
N MET A 100 -37.95 -11.33 9.63
CA MET A 100 -37.83 -12.79 9.60
C MET A 100 -36.61 -13.25 8.83
N GLY A 101 -35.86 -14.21 9.37
CA GLY A 101 -34.71 -14.83 8.73
C GLY A 101 -34.95 -16.29 8.36
N SER A 102 -34.26 -16.78 7.32
CA SER A 102 -34.27 -18.20 6.96
C SER A 102 -33.46 -19.08 7.92
N ASP A 103 -32.48 -18.49 8.60
CA ASP A 103 -31.65 -19.09 9.64
C ASP A 103 -31.20 -18.00 10.64
N ARG A 104 -30.42 -18.39 11.67
CA ARG A 104 -29.98 -17.47 12.73
C ARG A 104 -29.26 -16.22 12.19
N ARG A 105 -28.45 -16.37 11.14
CA ARG A 105 -27.69 -15.26 10.54
C ARG A 105 -28.56 -14.40 9.63
N GLY A 106 -29.50 -15.01 8.90
CA GLY A 106 -30.54 -14.27 8.19
C GLY A 106 -31.29 -13.32 9.14
N THR A 107 -31.74 -13.83 10.29
CA THR A 107 -32.46 -13.00 11.28
C THR A 107 -31.57 -11.86 11.80
N ILE A 108 -30.29 -12.14 12.10
CA ILE A 108 -29.30 -11.13 12.51
C ILE A 108 -29.11 -10.05 11.43
N TYR A 109 -29.01 -10.42 10.15
CA TYR A 109 -28.84 -9.45 9.06
C TYR A 109 -30.09 -8.61 8.83
N GLY A 110 -31.28 -9.17 8.99
CA GLY A 110 -32.52 -8.38 8.98
C GLY A 110 -32.58 -7.35 10.11
N ILE A 111 -32.10 -7.72 11.31
CA ILE A 111 -31.98 -6.80 12.44
C ILE A 111 -30.98 -5.68 12.13
N TYR A 112 -29.76 -6.01 11.68
CA TYR A 112 -28.74 -5.00 11.42
C TYR A 112 -29.02 -4.14 10.19
N GLU A 113 -29.71 -4.67 9.18
CA GLU A 113 -30.27 -3.85 8.09
C GLU A 113 -31.23 -2.81 8.64
N PHE A 114 -32.11 -3.20 9.57
CA PHE A 114 -33.02 -2.24 10.21
C PHE A 114 -32.26 -1.22 11.07
N CYS A 115 -31.22 -1.62 11.82
CA CYS A 115 -30.35 -0.68 12.53
C CYS A 115 -29.66 0.32 11.58
N GLU A 116 -29.21 -0.12 10.41
CA GLU A 116 -28.62 0.76 9.40
C GLU A 116 -29.68 1.74 8.85
N MET A 117 -30.91 1.27 8.58
CA MET A 117 -32.05 2.14 8.19
C MET A 117 -32.35 3.21 9.26
N LEU A 118 -32.23 2.86 10.55
CA LEU A 118 -32.36 3.79 11.67
C LEU A 118 -31.19 4.80 11.77
N GLY A 119 -30.12 4.62 10.98
CA GLY A 119 -28.99 5.54 10.88
C GLY A 119 -27.78 5.16 11.75
N VAL A 120 -27.66 3.89 12.15
CA VAL A 120 -26.48 3.38 12.85
C VAL A 120 -25.51 2.76 11.84
N SER A 121 -24.37 3.43 11.61
CA SER A 121 -23.31 2.89 10.76
C SER A 121 -22.67 1.63 11.39
N PRO A 122 -22.28 0.61 10.60
CA PRO A 122 -21.41 -0.47 11.07
C PRO A 122 -20.12 0.03 11.75
N TRP A 123 -19.66 1.22 11.37
CA TRP A 123 -18.41 1.83 11.82
C TRP A 123 -18.56 2.74 13.05
N TYR A 124 -19.72 2.75 13.72
CA TYR A 124 -19.95 3.61 14.89
C TYR A 124 -18.91 3.42 16.00
N TYR A 125 -18.37 2.20 16.15
CA TYR A 125 -17.36 1.87 17.16
C TYR A 125 -15.94 1.95 16.61
N PHE A 126 -15.67 1.36 15.45
CA PHE A 126 -14.30 1.27 14.92
C PHE A 126 -13.85 2.50 14.13
N ALA A 127 -14.74 3.45 13.82
CA ALA A 127 -14.38 4.71 13.18
C ALA A 127 -15.15 5.94 13.70
N ASP A 128 -15.69 5.85 14.93
CA ASP A 128 -16.39 6.94 15.62
C ASP A 128 -17.53 7.59 14.83
N VAL A 129 -18.12 6.88 13.88
CA VAL A 129 -19.23 7.43 13.08
C VAL A 129 -20.40 7.73 14.02
N PRO A 130 -20.84 9.00 14.14
CA PRO A 130 -21.91 9.35 15.06
C PRO A 130 -23.21 8.63 14.72
N VAL A 131 -23.98 8.28 15.75
CA VAL A 131 -25.33 7.75 15.57
C VAL A 131 -26.26 8.91 15.18
N LYS A 132 -27.01 8.73 14.09
CA LYS A 132 -27.91 9.77 13.57
C LYS A 132 -29.21 9.82 14.37
N GLU A 133 -29.33 10.80 15.26
CA GLU A 133 -30.56 11.06 16.02
C GLU A 133 -31.68 11.60 15.12
N ARG A 134 -32.93 11.20 15.39
CA ARG A 134 -34.12 11.66 14.65
C ARG A 134 -35.37 11.65 15.52
N GLU A 135 -36.27 12.60 15.27
CA GLU A 135 -37.56 12.70 15.98
C GLU A 135 -38.59 11.66 15.51
N LYS A 136 -38.47 11.18 14.27
CA LYS A 136 -39.42 10.24 13.65
C LYS A 136 -38.71 9.33 12.65
N PHE A 137 -39.12 8.06 12.63
CA PHE A 137 -38.80 7.07 11.61
C PHE A 137 -40.11 6.54 10.98
N GLU A 138 -40.15 6.42 9.66
CA GLU A 138 -41.33 5.96 8.92
C GLU A 138 -40.90 5.08 7.74
N LEU A 139 -41.63 3.99 7.52
CA LEU A 139 -41.52 3.16 6.32
C LEU A 139 -42.65 3.50 5.33
N GLU A 140 -42.42 3.21 4.05
CA GLU A 140 -43.46 3.32 3.02
C GLU A 140 -44.61 2.32 3.29
N ASP A 141 -45.85 2.70 3.01
CA ASP A 141 -47.01 1.81 3.16
C ASP A 141 -46.87 0.61 2.20
N GLY A 142 -46.99 -0.60 2.75
CA GLY A 142 -46.74 -1.86 2.07
C GLY A 142 -45.26 -2.24 1.95
N TYR A 143 -44.35 -1.64 2.73
CA TYR A 143 -42.92 -1.93 2.64
C TYR A 143 -42.61 -3.42 2.81
N VAL A 144 -41.93 -4.01 1.83
CA VAL A 144 -41.38 -5.37 1.88
C VAL A 144 -40.00 -5.37 1.23
N LYS A 145 -38.99 -5.77 1.98
CA LYS A 145 -37.62 -5.96 1.49
C LYS A 145 -37.13 -7.35 1.85
N THR A 146 -36.80 -8.14 0.83
CA THR A 146 -36.14 -9.45 0.97
C THR A 146 -34.76 -9.40 0.35
N ASP A 147 -33.74 -9.94 1.03
CA ASP A 147 -32.38 -9.98 0.53
C ASP A 147 -31.60 -11.20 1.07
N TYR A 148 -30.50 -11.58 0.42
CA TYR A 148 -29.69 -12.77 0.73
C TYR A 148 -28.27 -12.69 0.12
N PRO A 149 -27.24 -13.35 0.67
CA PRO A 149 -25.89 -13.28 0.11
C PRO A 149 -25.72 -14.11 -1.17
N THR A 150 -24.75 -13.71 -2.01
CA THR A 150 -24.31 -14.50 -3.19
C THR A 150 -23.19 -15.47 -2.83
N VAL A 151 -22.17 -15.00 -2.10
CA VAL A 151 -21.05 -15.84 -1.61
C VAL A 151 -21.39 -16.39 -0.22
N GLU A 152 -21.22 -17.70 -0.03
CA GLU A 152 -21.68 -18.39 1.18
C GLU A 152 -20.86 -18.04 2.42
N TYR A 153 -19.53 -18.03 2.33
CA TYR A 153 -18.64 -17.62 3.41
C TYR A 153 -17.90 -16.36 3.01
N ARG A 154 -18.10 -15.29 3.77
CA ARG A 154 -17.62 -13.93 3.45
C ARG A 154 -16.96 -13.40 4.70
N GLY A 155 -15.67 -13.06 4.61
CA GLY A 155 -14.93 -12.80 5.82
C GLY A 155 -13.62 -12.08 5.66
N PHE A 156 -12.99 -11.90 6.81
CA PHE A 156 -11.76 -11.15 6.96
C PHE A 156 -10.72 -11.97 7.72
N PHE A 157 -9.45 -11.63 7.54
CA PHE A 157 -8.33 -12.17 8.28
C PHE A 157 -7.62 -11.00 8.98
N ILE A 158 -7.68 -11.02 10.32
CA ILE A 158 -6.86 -10.13 11.15
C ILE A 158 -5.45 -10.70 11.15
N ASN A 159 -4.53 -9.96 10.54
CA ASN A 159 -3.13 -10.32 10.38
C ASN A 159 -2.28 -9.06 10.55
N ASP A 160 -0.96 -9.19 10.71
CA ASP A 160 -0.07 -8.02 10.89
C ASP A 160 -0.59 -7.10 12.03
N GLU A 161 -1.13 -7.74 13.08
CA GLU A 161 -2.11 -7.14 13.99
C GLU A 161 -1.51 -6.47 15.24
N GLU A 162 -0.20 -6.25 15.27
CA GLU A 162 0.50 -5.72 16.44
C GLU A 162 0.02 -4.32 16.85
N GLU A 163 -0.38 -3.47 15.90
CA GLU A 163 -0.98 -2.17 16.20
C GLU A 163 -2.36 -2.33 16.87
N LEU A 164 -3.16 -3.31 16.42
CA LEU A 164 -4.42 -3.65 17.06
C LEU A 164 -4.18 -4.18 18.48
N GLU A 165 -3.17 -5.03 18.69
CA GLU A 165 -2.83 -5.50 20.04
C GLU A 165 -2.46 -4.34 20.97
N HIS A 166 -1.61 -3.42 20.52
CA HIS A 166 -1.24 -2.27 21.34
C HIS A 166 -2.43 -1.39 21.68
N TRP A 167 -3.32 -1.14 20.71
CA TRP A 167 -4.56 -0.42 20.96
C TRP A 167 -5.46 -1.16 21.96
N VAL A 168 -5.61 -2.48 21.82
CA VAL A 168 -6.39 -3.32 22.76
C VAL A 168 -5.82 -3.23 24.18
N GLN A 169 -4.50 -3.33 24.33
CA GLN A 169 -3.82 -3.18 25.62
C GLN A 169 -4.05 -1.80 26.24
N LYS A 170 -3.95 -0.76 25.42
CA LYS A 170 -4.04 0.62 25.88
C LYS A 170 -5.47 1.07 26.20
N TYR A 171 -6.42 0.75 25.32
CA TYR A 171 -7.78 1.27 25.37
C TYR A 171 -8.77 0.30 26.02
N LEU A 172 -8.71 -1.00 25.69
CA LEU A 172 -9.63 -2.01 26.25
C LEU A 172 -9.12 -2.64 27.55
N GLY A 173 -7.83 -2.48 27.85
CA GLY A 173 -7.18 -3.03 29.03
C GLY A 173 -7.19 -4.56 29.05
N GLU A 174 -7.17 -5.21 27.88
CA GLU A 174 -6.90 -6.65 27.76
C GLU A 174 -5.40 -6.87 27.51
N GLU A 175 -4.82 -7.96 28.02
CA GLU A 175 -3.38 -8.24 27.83
C GLU A 175 -3.00 -8.46 26.36
N THR A 176 -3.96 -8.86 25.54
CA THR A 176 -3.83 -9.16 24.11
C THR A 176 -5.23 -9.16 23.48
N ILE A 177 -5.33 -9.38 22.17
CA ILE A 177 -6.60 -9.44 21.45
C ILE A 177 -7.43 -10.62 21.99
N GLY A 178 -8.45 -10.28 22.79
CA GLY A 178 -9.23 -11.22 23.61
C GLY A 178 -10.74 -11.02 23.48
N LEU A 179 -11.48 -11.39 24.51
CA LEU A 179 -12.95 -11.45 24.47
C LEU A 179 -13.58 -10.08 24.22
N LYS A 180 -13.10 -9.02 24.88
CA LYS A 180 -13.69 -7.68 24.69
C LYS A 180 -13.43 -7.16 23.28
N ALA A 181 -12.22 -7.37 22.76
CA ALA A 181 -11.89 -7.03 21.38
C ALA A 181 -12.73 -7.84 20.39
N TYR A 182 -12.77 -9.17 20.53
CA TYR A 182 -13.49 -10.04 19.62
C TYR A 182 -15.01 -9.81 19.64
N GLU A 183 -15.61 -9.50 20.79
CA GLU A 183 -17.03 -9.13 20.85
C GLU A 183 -17.35 -7.95 19.91
N LYS A 184 -16.52 -6.91 19.94
CA LYS A 184 -16.69 -5.71 19.10
C LYS A 184 -16.39 -6.02 17.63
N ILE A 185 -15.38 -6.85 17.36
CA ILE A 185 -15.01 -7.26 16.00
C ILE A 185 -16.11 -8.14 15.38
N PHE A 186 -16.64 -9.12 16.10
CA PHE A 186 -17.72 -9.98 15.62
C PHE A 186 -19.00 -9.19 15.34
N GLU A 187 -19.32 -8.19 16.17
CA GLU A 187 -20.41 -7.25 15.87
C GLU A 187 -20.18 -6.51 14.56
N LEU A 188 -18.98 -5.96 14.34
CA LEU A 188 -18.62 -5.29 13.08
C LEU A 188 -18.77 -6.23 11.87
N VAL A 189 -18.24 -7.45 11.95
CA VAL A 189 -18.35 -8.48 10.89
C VAL A 189 -19.82 -8.72 10.53
N LEU A 190 -20.69 -8.88 11.52
CA LEU A 190 -22.12 -9.14 11.30
C LEU A 190 -22.88 -7.90 10.79
N ARG A 191 -22.54 -6.70 11.26
CA ARG A 191 -23.12 -5.44 10.77
C ARG A 191 -22.73 -5.16 9.31
N LEU A 192 -21.55 -5.61 8.89
CA LEU A 192 -21.13 -5.62 7.47
C LEU A 192 -21.79 -6.76 6.67
N LYS A 193 -22.62 -7.62 7.27
CA LYS A 193 -23.23 -8.81 6.65
C LYS A 193 -22.22 -9.88 6.19
N ALA A 194 -21.05 -9.90 6.82
CA ALA A 194 -20.09 -10.99 6.74
C ALA A 194 -20.39 -12.06 7.82
N ASN A 195 -19.84 -13.26 7.67
CA ASN A 195 -20.06 -14.39 8.58
C ASN A 195 -18.81 -15.18 8.94
N TYR A 196 -17.67 -14.88 8.35
CA TYR A 196 -16.46 -15.70 8.45
C TYR A 196 -15.27 -14.87 8.94
N MET A 197 -14.40 -15.47 9.76
CA MET A 197 -13.17 -14.80 10.17
C MET A 197 -12.01 -15.76 10.41
N TRP A 198 -10.82 -15.34 9.99
CA TRP A 198 -9.55 -15.85 10.50
C TRP A 198 -9.05 -14.87 11.58
N PRO A 199 -8.83 -15.35 12.82
CA PRO A 199 -8.45 -14.48 13.94
C PRO A 199 -6.95 -14.17 13.94
N ALA A 200 -6.57 -13.20 14.79
CA ALA A 200 -5.18 -12.87 15.08
C ALA A 200 -4.37 -14.10 15.51
N MET A 201 -3.12 -14.19 15.05
CA MET A 201 -2.27 -15.36 15.19
C MET A 201 -0.78 -15.06 15.43
N HIS A 202 -0.33 -13.83 15.15
CA HIS A 202 1.05 -13.40 15.34
C HIS A 202 1.33 -13.07 16.80
N VAL A 203 0.46 -12.30 17.45
CA VAL A 203 0.66 -11.83 18.83
C VAL A 203 0.21 -12.83 19.90
N ASN A 204 -0.87 -13.56 19.62
CA ASN A 204 -1.42 -14.61 20.48
C ASN A 204 -2.18 -15.65 19.63
N SER A 205 -2.70 -16.71 20.25
CA SER A 205 -3.56 -17.70 19.61
C SER A 205 -5.00 -17.62 20.07
N PHE A 206 -5.93 -17.45 19.13
CA PHE A 206 -7.37 -17.51 19.38
C PHE A 206 -7.79 -18.72 20.22
N ASN A 207 -7.29 -19.91 19.88
CA ASN A 207 -7.67 -21.17 20.51
C ASN A 207 -6.99 -21.49 21.84
N MET A 208 -6.04 -20.66 22.30
CA MET A 208 -5.53 -20.80 23.67
C MET A 208 -6.60 -20.47 24.73
N ASN A 209 -7.64 -19.71 24.36
CA ASN A 209 -8.81 -19.47 25.19
C ASN A 209 -10.07 -19.99 24.49
N ARG A 210 -10.60 -21.13 24.97
CA ARG A 210 -11.84 -21.74 24.45
C ARG A 210 -13.02 -20.76 24.43
N GLU A 211 -13.04 -19.79 25.33
CA GLU A 211 -14.13 -18.81 25.41
C GLU A 211 -14.18 -17.90 24.18
N ASN A 212 -13.07 -17.69 23.46
CA ASN A 212 -13.07 -16.95 22.20
C ASN A 212 -13.93 -17.66 21.14
N GLY A 213 -13.78 -18.98 20.99
CA GLY A 213 -14.60 -19.80 20.09
C GLY A 213 -16.05 -19.90 20.54
N ALA A 214 -16.28 -20.00 21.86
CA ALA A 214 -17.64 -19.97 22.41
C ALA A 214 -18.34 -18.64 22.14
N LEU A 215 -17.65 -17.52 22.29
CA LEU A 215 -18.17 -16.19 21.96
C LEU A 215 -18.51 -16.07 20.47
N ALA A 216 -17.64 -16.56 19.59
CA ALA A 216 -17.89 -16.55 18.14
C ALA A 216 -19.18 -17.31 17.77
N ASP A 217 -19.36 -18.53 18.30
CA ASP A 217 -20.58 -19.31 18.05
C ASP A 217 -21.82 -18.64 18.67
N ARG A 218 -21.72 -18.12 19.90
CA ARG A 218 -22.82 -17.38 20.55
C ARG A 218 -23.23 -16.15 19.77
N MET A 219 -22.32 -15.47 19.08
CA MET A 219 -22.62 -14.32 18.21
C MET A 219 -23.01 -14.71 16.78
N GLY A 220 -22.69 -15.94 16.35
CA GLY A 220 -23.03 -16.47 15.03
C GLY A 220 -21.95 -16.29 13.96
N VAL A 221 -20.69 -16.05 14.34
CA VAL A 221 -19.55 -15.93 13.41
C VAL A 221 -18.83 -17.28 13.27
N VAL A 222 -18.58 -17.69 12.03
CA VAL A 222 -17.85 -18.92 11.70
C VAL A 222 -16.35 -18.64 11.75
N ILE A 223 -15.61 -19.41 12.55
CA ILE A 223 -14.16 -19.25 12.67
C ILE A 223 -13.43 -20.26 11.79
N GLY A 224 -12.45 -19.77 11.04
CA GLY A 224 -11.46 -20.60 10.36
C GLY A 224 -10.04 -20.22 10.76
N THR A 225 -9.07 -20.84 10.12
CA THR A 225 -7.65 -20.57 10.37
C THR A 225 -6.84 -20.50 9.07
N SER A 226 -5.72 -19.79 9.15
CA SER A 226 -4.82 -19.57 8.01
C SER A 226 -4.25 -20.89 7.45
N HIS A 227 -3.61 -20.81 6.29
CA HIS A 227 -3.04 -21.95 5.57
C HIS A 227 -1.87 -22.65 6.28
N CYS A 228 -1.34 -22.14 7.39
CA CYS A 228 -0.33 -22.84 8.22
C CYS A 228 -0.88 -23.31 9.58
N ASP A 229 -2.17 -23.08 9.84
CA ASP A 229 -2.82 -23.32 11.11
C ASP A 229 -3.83 -24.47 11.00
N MET A 230 -3.30 -25.69 11.04
CA MET A 230 -4.06 -26.93 10.79
C MET A 230 -5.04 -27.23 11.92
N LEU A 231 -6.25 -27.66 11.57
CA LEU A 231 -7.26 -28.13 12.50
C LEU A 231 -7.52 -27.14 13.65
N MET A 232 -7.68 -25.87 13.31
CA MET A 232 -7.90 -24.77 14.25
C MET A 232 -6.74 -24.49 15.22
N ARG A 233 -5.53 -25.01 14.98
CA ARG A 233 -4.34 -24.73 15.82
C ARG A 233 -3.48 -23.64 15.20
N SER A 234 -3.23 -22.55 15.93
CA SER A 234 -2.17 -21.61 15.58
C SER A 234 -0.82 -22.17 16.00
N ASN A 235 -0.14 -22.84 15.06
CA ASN A 235 1.05 -23.63 15.37
C ASN A 235 2.22 -22.77 15.86
N ASN A 236 2.26 -21.50 15.45
CA ASN A 236 3.26 -20.53 15.87
C ASN A 236 3.34 -20.41 17.40
N ARG A 237 2.19 -20.31 18.05
CA ARG A 237 2.08 -19.97 19.48
C ARG A 237 1.59 -21.15 20.33
N GLU A 238 0.94 -22.17 19.75
CA GLU A 238 0.40 -23.31 20.53
C GLU A 238 1.36 -24.50 20.64
N TRP A 239 2.12 -24.84 19.60
CA TRP A 239 2.89 -26.10 19.56
C TRP A 239 3.94 -26.20 20.67
N LYS A 240 4.78 -25.16 20.84
CA LYS A 240 5.86 -25.16 21.83
C LYS A 240 5.33 -25.22 23.27
N PRO A 241 4.38 -24.36 23.70
CA PRO A 241 3.81 -24.45 25.04
C PRO A 241 3.08 -25.78 25.30
N TRP A 242 2.34 -26.29 24.30
CA TRP A 242 1.60 -27.55 24.43
C TRP A 242 2.54 -28.74 24.69
N LYS A 243 3.59 -28.90 23.87
CA LYS A 243 4.51 -30.03 24.03
C LYS A 243 5.30 -29.96 25.34
N ALA A 244 5.67 -28.76 25.77
CA ALA A 244 6.33 -28.54 27.06
C ALA A 244 5.41 -28.95 28.22
N LYS A 245 4.13 -28.57 28.18
CA LYS A 245 3.13 -28.97 29.18
C LYS A 245 2.92 -30.49 29.24
N LYS A 246 3.04 -31.18 28.10
CA LYS A 246 2.91 -32.64 27.97
C LYS A 246 4.20 -33.42 28.28
N GLY A 247 5.35 -32.74 28.42
CA GLY A 247 6.65 -33.39 28.61
C GLY A 247 7.18 -34.07 27.34
N TYR A 248 6.83 -33.54 26.15
CA TYR A 248 7.23 -34.03 24.84
C TYR A 248 8.32 -33.14 24.22
N ASP A 249 9.39 -32.88 24.97
CA ASP A 249 10.46 -31.96 24.55
C ASP A 249 11.15 -32.41 23.26
N ASP A 250 11.24 -33.73 23.04
CA ASP A 250 11.81 -34.39 21.86
C ASP A 250 10.89 -34.38 20.62
N ALA A 251 9.61 -34.02 20.78
CA ALA A 251 8.67 -34.00 19.67
C ALA A 251 8.94 -32.86 18.68
N MET A 252 8.77 -33.19 17.40
CA MET A 252 8.94 -32.31 16.25
C MET A 252 7.61 -32.11 15.55
N TYR A 253 7.36 -30.88 15.09
CA TYR A 253 6.21 -30.60 14.22
C TYR A 253 6.53 -31.04 12.78
N ASP A 254 6.74 -32.34 12.61
CA ASP A 254 7.17 -32.98 11.37
C ASP A 254 6.56 -34.38 11.27
N TYR A 255 5.56 -34.54 10.40
CA TYR A 255 4.85 -35.82 10.24
C TYR A 255 5.66 -36.86 9.46
N SER A 256 6.75 -36.47 8.78
CA SER A 256 7.66 -37.43 8.15
C SER A 256 8.44 -38.27 9.16
N VAL A 257 8.52 -37.82 10.42
CA VAL A 257 9.10 -38.59 11.51
C VAL A 257 8.06 -39.59 12.03
N GLU A 258 8.27 -40.88 11.75
CA GLU A 258 7.34 -41.97 12.10
C GLU A 258 7.34 -42.33 13.61
N GLY A 259 6.48 -43.28 13.99
CA GLY A 259 6.40 -43.82 15.35
C GLY A 259 5.77 -42.85 16.35
N ARG A 260 6.38 -42.70 17.53
CA ARG A 260 5.86 -41.89 18.64
C ARG A 260 5.55 -40.44 18.22
N ASN A 261 6.32 -39.87 17.31
CA ASN A 261 6.13 -38.49 16.88
C ASN A 261 4.79 -38.28 16.17
N ARG A 262 4.38 -39.21 15.28
CA ARG A 262 3.06 -39.16 14.63
C ARG A 262 1.92 -39.27 15.63
N GLU A 263 2.05 -40.12 16.64
CA GLU A 263 1.02 -40.25 17.68
C GLU A 263 0.89 -38.97 18.52
N ILE A 264 2.00 -38.28 18.81
CA ILE A 264 1.99 -36.98 19.49
C ILE A 264 1.32 -35.90 18.62
N LEU A 265 1.58 -35.87 17.31
CA LEU A 265 0.92 -34.94 16.39
C LEU A 265 -0.60 -35.19 16.30
N LYS A 266 -1.01 -36.47 16.25
CA LYS A 266 -2.43 -36.84 16.29
C LYS A 266 -3.08 -36.42 17.61
N GLU A 267 -2.43 -36.60 18.75
CA GLU A 267 -2.95 -36.11 20.04
C GLU A 267 -3.14 -34.59 20.04
N TYR A 268 -2.14 -33.85 19.56
CA TYR A 268 -2.20 -32.38 19.46
C TYR A 268 -3.37 -31.89 18.59
N TRP A 269 -3.60 -32.55 17.45
CA TRP A 269 -4.71 -32.28 16.54
C TRP A 269 -6.06 -32.70 17.13
N GLN A 270 -6.14 -33.89 17.74
CA GLN A 270 -7.36 -34.42 18.35
C GLN A 270 -7.91 -33.48 19.41
N GLU A 271 -7.05 -32.98 20.31
CA GLU A 271 -7.46 -32.04 21.36
C GLU A 271 -8.07 -30.75 20.80
N SER A 272 -7.58 -30.27 19.64
CA SER A 272 -8.16 -29.09 18.98
C SER A 272 -9.54 -29.37 18.42
N ILE A 273 -9.71 -30.53 17.78
CA ILE A 273 -11.02 -30.95 17.24
C ILE A 273 -12.01 -31.09 18.40
N GLU A 274 -11.61 -31.76 19.49
CA GLU A 274 -12.45 -31.94 20.68
C GLU A 274 -12.82 -30.61 21.35
N GLN A 275 -11.90 -29.65 21.41
CA GLN A 275 -12.17 -28.32 21.98
C GLN A 275 -13.23 -27.54 21.20
N ASN A 276 -13.21 -27.66 19.86
CA ASN A 276 -14.04 -26.87 18.94
C ASN A 276 -15.28 -27.61 18.42
N LYS A 277 -15.48 -28.88 18.79
CA LYS A 277 -16.56 -29.73 18.25
C LYS A 277 -17.97 -29.15 18.40
N ASP A 278 -18.18 -28.32 19.43
CA ASP A 278 -19.48 -27.72 19.75
C ASP A 278 -19.69 -26.35 19.07
N PHE A 279 -18.71 -25.86 18.29
CA PHE A 279 -18.74 -24.53 17.68
C PHE A 279 -18.83 -24.63 16.16
N GLU A 280 -19.44 -23.63 15.52
CA GLU A 280 -19.44 -23.54 14.05
C GLU A 280 -18.08 -23.04 13.54
N VAL A 281 -17.23 -23.98 13.10
CA VAL A 281 -15.88 -23.70 12.59
C VAL A 281 -15.64 -24.35 11.22
N SER A 282 -14.65 -23.83 10.50
CA SER A 282 -14.06 -24.53 9.35
C SER A 282 -12.69 -25.09 9.71
N TYR A 283 -12.41 -26.33 9.34
CA TYR A 283 -11.11 -26.95 9.60
C TYR A 283 -10.19 -26.83 8.38
N THR A 284 -9.00 -26.26 8.59
CA THR A 284 -7.89 -26.27 7.62
C THR A 284 -7.15 -27.60 7.70
N LEU A 285 -7.04 -28.31 6.58
CA LEU A 285 -6.39 -29.61 6.48
C LEU A 285 -5.14 -29.54 5.59
N GLY A 286 -4.28 -30.55 5.73
CA GLY A 286 -2.92 -30.57 5.18
C GLY A 286 -1.89 -30.30 6.25
N MET A 287 -0.69 -29.88 5.85
CA MET A 287 0.36 -29.47 6.77
C MET A 287 1.37 -28.57 6.09
N ARG A 288 1.74 -27.48 6.77
CA ARG A 288 2.89 -26.63 6.49
C ARG A 288 3.72 -26.51 7.76
N GLY A 289 4.90 -25.90 7.66
CA GLY A 289 5.74 -25.64 8.81
C GLY A 289 5.14 -24.57 9.75
N VAL A 290 5.73 -24.43 10.93
CA VAL A 290 5.33 -23.44 11.94
C VAL A 290 5.63 -22.01 11.42
N HIS A 291 4.72 -21.05 11.62
CA HIS A 291 4.88 -19.62 11.26
C HIS A 291 5.15 -19.40 9.74
N ASP A 292 4.25 -19.86 8.87
CA ASP A 292 4.32 -19.74 7.41
C ASP A 292 5.55 -20.42 6.73
N SER A 293 6.32 -21.20 7.49
CA SER A 293 7.48 -21.93 6.96
C SER A 293 7.08 -23.14 6.11
N GLY A 294 8.02 -23.58 5.26
CA GLY A 294 7.80 -24.73 4.39
C GLY A 294 7.60 -26.04 5.15
N PHE A 295 6.86 -26.96 4.53
CA PHE A 295 6.62 -28.31 5.04
C PHE A 295 7.92 -29.05 5.44
N GLU A 296 8.10 -29.33 6.74
CA GLU A 296 9.27 -30.06 7.26
C GLU A 296 9.24 -31.54 6.81
N ILE A 297 10.39 -32.06 6.39
CA ILE A 297 10.54 -33.38 5.78
C ILE A 297 11.78 -34.12 6.28
N ARG A 298 12.09 -34.05 7.58
CA ARG A 298 13.31 -34.64 8.15
C ARG A 298 13.33 -36.18 8.01
N GLY A 299 12.20 -36.85 7.90
CA GLY A 299 12.14 -38.29 7.63
C GLY A 299 12.44 -38.65 6.17
N LEU A 300 12.54 -37.66 5.27
CA LEU A 300 12.72 -37.88 3.82
C LEU A 300 14.10 -37.43 3.30
N LYS A 301 15.05 -37.03 4.16
CA LYS A 301 16.33 -36.43 3.73
C LYS A 301 17.22 -37.36 2.91
N ASP A 302 17.04 -38.67 3.06
CA ASP A 302 17.85 -39.69 2.37
C ASP A 302 17.31 -40.00 0.96
N LYS A 303 16.22 -39.38 0.53
CA LYS A 303 15.66 -39.54 -0.82
C LYS A 303 16.42 -38.73 -1.86
N THR A 304 16.49 -39.24 -3.09
CA THR A 304 17.04 -38.47 -4.20
C THR A 304 16.10 -37.31 -4.58
N PRO A 305 16.59 -36.24 -5.24
CA PRO A 305 15.74 -35.15 -5.70
C PRO A 305 14.55 -35.61 -6.55
N GLU A 306 14.72 -36.65 -7.37
CA GLU A 306 13.68 -37.21 -8.22
C GLU A 306 12.58 -37.93 -7.41
N GLU A 307 12.96 -38.62 -6.33
CA GLU A 307 12.03 -39.34 -5.46
C GLU A 307 11.33 -38.42 -4.45
N LEU A 308 11.97 -37.29 -4.12
CA LEU A 308 11.53 -36.42 -3.02
C LEU A 308 10.16 -35.80 -3.28
N THR A 309 9.88 -35.37 -4.51
CA THR A 309 8.59 -34.75 -4.85
C THR A 309 7.43 -35.72 -4.69
N GLN A 310 7.57 -36.95 -5.22
CA GLN A 310 6.54 -37.98 -5.04
C GLN A 310 6.37 -38.33 -3.56
N ALA A 311 7.47 -38.48 -2.81
CA ALA A 311 7.38 -38.77 -1.38
C ALA A 311 6.71 -37.65 -0.57
N LYS A 312 6.90 -36.38 -0.96
CA LYS A 312 6.18 -35.23 -0.36
C LYS A 312 4.69 -35.31 -0.67
N VAL A 313 4.32 -35.66 -1.90
CA VAL A 313 2.92 -35.87 -2.29
C VAL A 313 2.31 -36.99 -1.45
N ASP A 314 2.93 -38.17 -1.43
CA ASP A 314 2.43 -39.33 -0.69
C ASP A 314 2.26 -39.03 0.81
N LEU A 315 3.23 -38.33 1.41
CA LEU A 315 3.18 -37.93 2.82
C LEU A 315 2.04 -36.95 3.09
N LEU A 316 1.85 -35.95 2.22
CA LEU A 316 0.78 -34.97 2.39
C LEU A 316 -0.61 -35.60 2.15
N GLU A 317 -0.75 -36.57 1.23
CA GLU A 317 -1.97 -37.38 1.10
C GLU A 317 -2.24 -38.16 2.39
N GLU A 318 -1.22 -38.79 2.99
CA GLU A 318 -1.36 -39.53 4.25
C GLU A 318 -1.85 -38.61 5.39
N ILE A 319 -1.27 -37.41 5.50
CA ILE A 319 -1.67 -36.40 6.49
C ILE A 319 -3.13 -35.99 6.29
N ILE A 320 -3.51 -35.62 5.07
CA ILE A 320 -4.87 -35.17 4.75
C ILE A 320 -5.89 -36.27 5.09
N ASN A 321 -5.60 -37.51 4.72
CA ASN A 321 -6.48 -38.64 5.02
C ASN A 321 -6.59 -38.89 6.53
N THR A 322 -5.46 -38.86 7.25
CA THR A 322 -5.43 -39.01 8.72
C THR A 322 -6.30 -37.95 9.39
N GLN A 323 -6.11 -36.67 9.05
CA GLN A 323 -6.87 -35.57 9.62
C GLN A 323 -8.36 -35.66 9.29
N ASN A 324 -8.71 -36.02 8.05
CA ASN A 324 -10.10 -36.20 7.62
C ASN A 324 -10.78 -37.34 8.39
N ASP A 325 -10.08 -38.45 8.62
CA ASP A 325 -10.62 -39.57 9.39
C ASP A 325 -10.75 -39.22 10.88
N MET A 326 -9.84 -38.42 11.44
CA MET A 326 -10.00 -37.88 12.79
C MET A 326 -11.28 -37.04 12.92
N LEU A 327 -11.55 -36.14 11.96
CA LEU A 327 -12.78 -35.35 11.95
C LEU A 327 -14.03 -36.24 11.92
N LYS A 328 -14.08 -37.25 11.04
CA LYS A 328 -15.21 -38.19 10.96
C LYS A 328 -15.41 -39.02 12.24
N ASN A 329 -14.34 -39.32 12.96
CA ASN A 329 -14.40 -40.15 14.16
C ASN A 329 -14.80 -39.35 15.41
N ILE A 330 -14.49 -38.05 15.45
CA ILE A 330 -14.70 -37.19 16.61
C ILE A 330 -15.99 -36.36 16.49
N LEU A 331 -16.38 -35.97 15.28
CA LEU A 331 -17.53 -35.11 15.02
C LEU A 331 -18.74 -35.92 14.52
N ASP A 332 -19.92 -35.55 15.01
CA ASP A 332 -21.21 -36.14 14.59
C ASP A 332 -21.80 -35.48 13.33
N TYR A 333 -21.06 -34.56 12.71
CA TYR A 333 -21.45 -33.82 11.52
C TYR A 333 -20.26 -33.67 10.55
N ASN A 334 -20.55 -33.30 9.29
CA ASN A 334 -19.49 -33.00 8.32
C ASN A 334 -19.19 -31.49 8.33
N PRO A 335 -18.04 -31.04 8.86
CA PRO A 335 -17.70 -29.63 8.92
C PRO A 335 -17.27 -29.11 7.54
N VAL A 336 -17.15 -27.78 7.43
CA VAL A 336 -16.42 -27.17 6.30
C VAL A 336 -14.96 -27.54 6.42
N LYS A 337 -14.40 -28.13 5.36
CA LYS A 337 -12.99 -28.52 5.27
C LYS A 337 -12.33 -27.72 4.17
N ILE A 338 -11.23 -27.04 4.50
CA ILE A 338 -10.51 -26.19 3.56
C ILE A 338 -9.10 -26.72 3.34
N PHE A 339 -8.63 -26.61 2.11
CA PHE A 339 -7.24 -26.88 1.73
C PHE A 339 -6.71 -25.72 0.91
N VAL A 340 -5.56 -25.18 1.31
CA VAL A 340 -4.94 -24.01 0.67
C VAL A 340 -3.63 -24.46 0.00
N PRO A 341 -3.60 -24.67 -1.33
CA PRO A 341 -2.35 -24.94 -2.05
C PRO A 341 -1.53 -23.65 -2.17
N TYR A 342 -0.86 -23.26 -1.09
CA TYR A 342 -0.11 -22.00 -0.98
C TYR A 342 1.40 -22.23 -1.08
N LYS A 343 2.11 -21.32 -1.76
CA LYS A 343 3.57 -21.33 -1.95
C LYS A 343 4.11 -22.70 -2.38
N GLU A 344 4.85 -23.41 -1.52
CA GLU A 344 5.51 -24.67 -1.85
C GLU A 344 4.56 -25.86 -2.03
N VAL A 345 3.31 -25.75 -1.56
CA VAL A 345 2.29 -26.80 -1.67
C VAL A 345 1.63 -26.80 -3.05
N LEU A 346 1.56 -25.66 -3.74
CA LEU A 346 0.94 -25.56 -5.06
C LEU A 346 1.63 -26.46 -6.11
N PRO A 347 2.97 -26.50 -6.22
CA PRO A 347 3.65 -27.45 -7.10
C PRO A 347 3.38 -28.92 -6.76
N LEU A 348 3.13 -29.27 -5.49
CA LEU A 348 2.78 -30.64 -5.09
C LEU A 348 1.36 -30.99 -5.56
N TYR A 349 0.44 -30.03 -5.46
CA TYR A 349 -0.90 -30.15 -6.02
C TYR A 349 -0.86 -30.42 -7.53
N ASP A 350 -0.07 -29.64 -8.26
CA ASP A 350 0.09 -29.81 -9.71
C ASP A 350 0.80 -31.11 -10.11
N PHE A 351 1.66 -31.64 -9.24
CA PHE A 351 2.30 -32.93 -9.44
C PHE A 351 1.35 -34.13 -9.26
N GLY A 352 0.13 -33.91 -8.73
CA GLY A 352 -0.92 -34.92 -8.65
C GLY A 352 -1.41 -35.27 -7.25
N LEU A 353 -1.16 -34.41 -6.23
CA LEU A 353 -1.73 -34.56 -4.89
C LEU A 353 -3.26 -34.69 -4.95
N LYS A 354 -3.79 -35.77 -4.39
CA LYS A 354 -5.23 -35.99 -4.32
C LYS A 354 -5.83 -35.33 -3.07
N VAL A 355 -6.71 -34.37 -3.31
CA VAL A 355 -7.50 -33.72 -2.26
C VAL A 355 -8.96 -34.21 -2.37
N PRO A 356 -9.59 -34.69 -1.28
CA PRO A 356 -10.98 -35.16 -1.29
C PRO A 356 -11.97 -34.14 -1.87
N GLU A 357 -12.91 -34.61 -2.69
CA GLU A 357 -13.82 -33.76 -3.50
C GLU A 357 -14.73 -32.82 -2.69
N ASP A 358 -14.97 -33.13 -1.42
CA ASP A 358 -15.79 -32.34 -0.51
C ASP A 358 -15.01 -31.22 0.21
N PHE A 359 -13.70 -31.09 -0.03
CA PHE A 359 -12.89 -29.99 0.50
C PHE A 359 -13.01 -28.77 -0.41
N THR A 360 -13.18 -27.60 0.20
CA THR A 360 -13.08 -26.31 -0.50
C THR A 360 -11.61 -26.01 -0.77
N LEU A 361 -11.25 -25.82 -2.04
CA LEU A 361 -9.91 -25.35 -2.42
C LEU A 361 -9.85 -23.82 -2.30
N ILE A 362 -8.92 -23.29 -1.50
CA ILE A 362 -8.74 -21.85 -1.34
C ILE A 362 -7.55 -21.40 -2.20
N TRP A 363 -7.84 -20.69 -3.28
CA TRP A 363 -6.84 -20.06 -4.13
C TRP A 363 -6.35 -18.76 -3.49
N SER A 364 -5.18 -18.27 -3.91
CA SER A 364 -4.60 -17.03 -3.38
C SER A 364 -4.31 -16.04 -4.51
N ASN A 365 -4.42 -14.76 -4.18
CA ASN A 365 -3.70 -13.76 -4.95
C ASN A 365 -2.19 -13.83 -4.62
N ASP A 366 -1.41 -13.03 -5.32
CA ASP A 366 0.04 -12.87 -5.18
C ASP A 366 0.48 -12.02 -3.98
N ASN A 367 -0.45 -11.74 -3.07
CA ASN A 367 -0.33 -10.81 -1.96
C ASN A 367 -0.35 -9.31 -2.32
N TYR A 368 -0.47 -8.90 -3.59
CA TYR A 368 -0.58 -7.47 -4.00
C TYR A 368 -1.88 -7.13 -4.75
N GLY A 369 -2.80 -8.08 -4.86
CA GLY A 369 -4.12 -7.90 -5.48
C GLY A 369 -4.37 -8.78 -6.71
N TYR A 370 -3.36 -9.45 -7.24
CA TYR A 370 -3.44 -10.16 -8.51
C TYR A 370 -3.72 -11.65 -8.31
N VAL A 371 -4.85 -12.14 -8.83
CA VAL A 371 -5.21 -13.55 -8.72
C VAL A 371 -4.21 -14.39 -9.52
N ARG A 372 -3.53 -15.32 -8.84
CA ARG A 372 -2.46 -16.12 -9.47
C ARG A 372 -3.01 -17.20 -10.39
N ARG A 373 -4.10 -17.86 -9.96
CA ARG A 373 -4.66 -19.04 -10.61
C ARG A 373 -6.16 -19.09 -10.46
N TYR A 374 -6.81 -19.60 -11.50
CA TYR A 374 -8.21 -19.95 -11.51
C TYR A 374 -8.39 -21.48 -11.53
N PRO A 375 -9.52 -22.00 -11.00
CA PRO A 375 -9.82 -23.43 -11.09
C PRO A 375 -9.90 -23.90 -12.54
N SER A 376 -9.33 -25.06 -12.84
CA SER A 376 -9.57 -25.78 -14.09
C SER A 376 -11.03 -26.25 -14.21
N GLU A 377 -11.47 -26.62 -15.41
CA GLU A 377 -12.84 -27.16 -15.62
C GLU A 377 -13.17 -28.34 -14.71
N LYS A 378 -12.18 -29.18 -14.37
CA LYS A 378 -12.35 -30.26 -13.39
C LYS A 378 -12.51 -29.72 -11.97
N GLU A 379 -11.70 -28.75 -11.57
CA GLU A 379 -11.73 -28.15 -10.23
C GLU A 379 -13.02 -27.31 -10.00
N LYS A 380 -13.61 -26.75 -11.06
CA LYS A 380 -14.90 -26.05 -11.01
C LYS A 380 -16.07 -26.96 -10.61
N LEU A 381 -15.98 -28.27 -10.89
CA LEU A 381 -17.04 -29.26 -10.62
C LEU A 381 -16.96 -29.90 -9.22
N ARG A 382 -15.98 -29.54 -8.40
CA ARG A 382 -15.79 -30.11 -7.06
C ARG A 382 -16.96 -29.76 -6.15
N VAL A 383 -17.43 -30.74 -5.38
CA VAL A 383 -18.57 -30.56 -4.46
C VAL A 383 -18.24 -29.58 -3.33
N GLY A 384 -16.99 -29.58 -2.85
CA GLY A 384 -16.50 -28.62 -1.87
C GLY A 384 -16.38 -27.18 -2.40
N GLY A 385 -16.43 -27.00 -3.72
CA GLY A 385 -16.28 -25.69 -4.37
C GLY A 385 -14.89 -25.07 -4.22
N ASN A 386 -14.79 -23.80 -4.60
CA ASN A 386 -13.55 -23.04 -4.58
C ASN A 386 -13.74 -21.71 -3.83
N GLY A 387 -12.73 -21.31 -3.07
CA GLY A 387 -12.65 -20.05 -2.36
C GLY A 387 -11.38 -19.26 -2.70
N ILE A 388 -11.27 -18.04 -2.19
CA ILE A 388 -10.12 -17.16 -2.40
C ILE A 388 -9.66 -16.51 -1.09
N TYR A 389 -8.34 -16.46 -0.93
CA TYR A 389 -7.62 -15.64 0.03
C TYR A 389 -7.01 -14.43 -0.69
N TYR A 390 -7.47 -13.22 -0.33
CA TYR A 390 -7.10 -11.96 -0.97
C TYR A 390 -6.40 -11.02 0.03
N HIS A 391 -5.58 -10.07 -0.44
CA HIS A 391 -4.77 -9.21 0.43
C HIS A 391 -5.03 -7.71 0.19
N ASN A 392 -5.40 -7.01 1.26
CA ASN A 392 -5.39 -5.54 1.34
C ASN A 392 -4.42 -5.00 2.41
N SER A 393 -3.77 -5.89 3.16
CA SER A 393 -2.55 -5.68 3.94
C SER A 393 -1.60 -6.84 3.64
N TYR A 394 -0.28 -6.58 3.65
CA TYR A 394 0.70 -7.64 3.53
C TYR A 394 2.02 -7.27 4.22
N TRP A 395 2.35 -8.04 5.26
CA TRP A 395 3.71 -8.14 5.76
C TRP A 395 4.57 -9.05 4.87
N ALA A 396 5.50 -8.43 4.14
CA ALA A 396 6.41 -9.09 3.22
C ALA A 396 7.87 -9.09 3.73
N PRO A 397 8.78 -9.80 3.04
CA PRO A 397 10.22 -9.55 3.17
C PRO A 397 10.60 -8.08 2.91
N ALA A 398 11.85 -7.75 3.16
CA ALA A 398 12.35 -6.37 3.15
C ALA A 398 12.00 -5.55 1.90
N GLY A 399 11.52 -4.32 2.12
CA GLY A 399 11.13 -3.36 1.09
C GLY A 399 9.96 -3.78 0.19
N ARG A 400 9.07 -4.63 0.72
CA ARG A 400 7.91 -5.15 -0.01
C ARG A 400 6.59 -5.12 0.75
N SER A 401 6.62 -4.84 2.05
CA SER A 401 5.38 -4.79 2.83
C SER A 401 4.55 -3.57 2.48
N TYR A 402 3.25 -3.67 2.72
CA TYR A 402 2.35 -2.53 2.81
C TYR A 402 1.34 -2.79 3.92
N VAL A 403 1.51 -2.06 5.01
CA VAL A 403 0.83 -2.31 6.30
C VAL A 403 0.31 -1.01 6.92
N PHE A 404 0.73 0.17 6.42
CA PHE A 404 0.23 1.44 6.92
C PHE A 404 -1.16 1.75 6.36
N LEU A 405 -1.37 1.57 5.05
CA LEU A 405 -2.67 1.75 4.41
C LEU A 405 -2.81 0.90 3.16
N CYS A 406 -4.06 0.63 2.76
CA CYS A 406 -4.33 0.02 1.47
C CYS A 406 -4.35 1.09 0.37
N SER A 407 -3.52 0.91 -0.66
CA SER A 407 -3.56 1.74 -1.87
C SER A 407 -4.16 1.01 -3.08
N THR A 408 -4.66 -0.22 -2.92
CA THR A 408 -5.24 -1.00 -4.01
C THR A 408 -6.61 -0.42 -4.40
N PRO A 409 -6.84 0.03 -5.66
CA PRO A 409 -8.12 0.59 -6.07
C PRO A 409 -9.27 -0.39 -5.91
N LEU A 410 -10.46 0.07 -5.52
CA LEU A 410 -11.66 -0.79 -5.47
C LEU A 410 -11.98 -1.39 -6.84
N ALA A 411 -11.70 -0.67 -7.93
CA ALA A 411 -11.84 -1.18 -9.29
C ALA A 411 -10.92 -2.39 -9.58
N HIS A 412 -9.72 -2.41 -8.99
CA HIS A 412 -8.81 -3.55 -9.06
C HIS A 412 -9.45 -4.75 -8.35
N THR A 413 -9.81 -4.57 -7.07
CA THR A 413 -10.44 -5.62 -6.26
C THR A 413 -11.71 -6.15 -6.91
N LYS A 414 -12.56 -5.28 -7.44
CA LYS A 414 -13.76 -5.66 -8.21
C LYS A 414 -13.37 -6.52 -9.40
N ASN A 415 -12.42 -6.07 -10.23
CA ASN A 415 -12.06 -6.76 -11.47
C ASN A 415 -11.55 -8.17 -11.19
N GLU A 416 -10.60 -8.30 -10.27
CA GLU A 416 -9.97 -9.59 -9.93
C GLU A 416 -10.95 -10.55 -9.24
N LEU A 417 -11.77 -10.08 -8.30
CA LEU A 417 -12.79 -10.92 -7.66
C LEU A 417 -13.96 -11.27 -8.60
N SER A 418 -14.28 -10.40 -9.57
CA SER A 418 -15.25 -10.70 -10.63
C SER A 418 -14.77 -11.81 -11.55
N LYS A 419 -13.48 -11.78 -11.93
CA LYS A 419 -12.85 -12.89 -12.68
C LYS A 419 -12.85 -14.17 -11.85
N ALA A 420 -12.45 -14.09 -10.57
CA ALA A 420 -12.46 -15.25 -9.68
C ALA A 420 -13.85 -15.89 -9.60
N TYR A 421 -14.90 -15.09 -9.41
CA TYR A 421 -16.28 -15.57 -9.38
C TYR A 421 -16.72 -16.20 -10.71
N ALA A 422 -16.42 -15.53 -11.84
CA ALA A 422 -16.73 -16.02 -13.17
C ALA A 422 -16.03 -17.35 -13.48
N GLU A 423 -14.81 -17.53 -12.98
CA GLU A 423 -14.03 -18.77 -13.10
C GLU A 423 -14.32 -19.79 -11.98
N GLY A 424 -15.40 -19.65 -11.22
CA GLY A 424 -15.90 -20.69 -10.32
C GLY A 424 -15.42 -20.60 -8.86
N ILE A 425 -14.75 -19.53 -8.46
CA ILE A 425 -14.38 -19.24 -7.07
C ILE A 425 -15.53 -18.53 -6.33
N ARG A 426 -16.52 -19.32 -5.90
CA ARG A 426 -17.83 -18.81 -5.41
C ARG A 426 -18.18 -19.16 -3.97
N LYS A 427 -17.42 -20.07 -3.33
CA LYS A 427 -17.81 -20.67 -2.05
C LYS A 427 -17.42 -19.81 -0.83
N LEU A 428 -16.15 -19.40 -0.78
CA LEU A 428 -15.56 -18.74 0.39
C LEU A 428 -14.61 -17.63 -0.02
N TRP A 429 -14.83 -16.41 0.46
CA TRP A 429 -13.91 -15.29 0.26
C TRP A 429 -13.42 -14.78 1.62
N VAL A 430 -12.09 -14.71 1.78
CA VAL A 430 -11.44 -14.16 2.97
C VAL A 430 -10.37 -13.15 2.56
N MET A 431 -10.40 -11.98 3.17
CA MET A 431 -9.46 -10.88 2.86
C MET A 431 -8.59 -10.56 4.07
N ASN A 432 -7.27 -10.51 3.89
CA ASN A 432 -6.34 -9.94 4.86
C ASN A 432 -6.59 -8.43 4.97
N ILE A 433 -6.93 -7.99 6.18
CA ILE A 433 -7.29 -6.61 6.51
C ILE A 433 -6.31 -5.96 7.49
N GLY A 434 -5.14 -6.56 7.70
CA GLY A 434 -4.17 -6.06 8.65
C GLY A 434 -4.78 -5.95 10.06
N ALA A 435 -4.52 -4.81 10.70
CA ALA A 435 -5.05 -4.40 11.99
C ALA A 435 -6.48 -3.80 11.94
N ILE A 436 -7.29 -4.05 10.91
CA ILE A 436 -8.63 -3.44 10.65
C ILE A 436 -8.54 -1.99 10.16
N LYS A 437 -7.81 -1.12 10.86
CA LYS A 437 -7.72 0.32 10.51
C LYS A 437 -6.41 0.60 9.76
N PRO A 438 -6.40 1.49 8.74
CA PRO A 438 -7.52 2.25 8.19
C PRO A 438 -8.16 1.60 6.93
N LEU A 439 -8.64 0.35 7.02
CA LEU A 439 -9.19 -0.42 5.88
C LEU A 439 -10.74 -0.48 5.86
N GLU A 440 -11.41 0.53 6.41
CA GLU A 440 -12.86 0.54 6.58
C GLU A 440 -13.62 0.48 5.24
N GLN A 441 -13.12 1.21 4.23
CA GLN A 441 -13.70 1.26 2.89
C GLN A 441 -13.59 -0.10 2.19
N GLU A 442 -12.41 -0.70 2.26
CA GLU A 442 -12.06 -1.96 1.64
C GLU A 442 -12.88 -3.13 2.21
N MET A 443 -13.02 -3.17 3.55
CA MET A 443 -13.85 -4.15 4.25
C MET A 443 -15.33 -4.03 3.85
N SER A 444 -15.84 -2.79 3.82
CA SER A 444 -17.22 -2.50 3.41
C SER A 444 -17.46 -2.91 1.95
N PHE A 445 -16.48 -2.66 1.07
CA PHE A 445 -16.58 -2.99 -0.34
C PHE A 445 -16.57 -4.49 -0.60
N LEU A 446 -15.68 -5.24 0.06
CA LEU A 446 -15.66 -6.71 -0.05
C LEU A 446 -17.01 -7.30 0.35
N ALA A 447 -17.55 -6.85 1.49
CA ALA A 447 -18.81 -7.34 1.99
C ALA A 447 -19.97 -7.04 1.02
N ARG A 448 -20.03 -5.83 0.47
CA ARG A 448 -21.01 -5.44 -0.56
C ARG A 448 -20.86 -6.29 -1.83
N LEU A 449 -19.63 -6.44 -2.34
CA LEU A 449 -19.35 -7.20 -3.55
C LEU A 449 -19.72 -8.67 -3.38
N ALA A 450 -19.29 -9.31 -2.29
CA ALA A 450 -19.59 -10.71 -2.00
C ALA A 450 -21.10 -10.97 -1.81
N TRP A 451 -21.85 -9.97 -1.36
CA TRP A 451 -23.30 -10.03 -1.22
C TRP A 451 -24.02 -9.95 -2.58
N ASP A 452 -23.55 -9.09 -3.50
CA ASP A 452 -24.31 -8.69 -4.71
C ASP A 452 -23.72 -9.11 -6.07
N ILE A 453 -22.53 -9.72 -6.12
CA ILE A 453 -21.77 -9.96 -7.37
C ILE A 453 -22.55 -10.67 -8.49
N ASP A 454 -23.51 -11.56 -8.18
CA ASP A 454 -24.32 -12.28 -9.19
C ASP A 454 -25.73 -11.68 -9.36
N LYS A 455 -26.07 -10.65 -8.58
CA LYS A 455 -27.38 -9.99 -8.64
C LYS A 455 -27.35 -8.74 -9.51
N LYS A 456 -26.27 -7.96 -9.42
CA LYS A 456 -26.09 -6.70 -10.14
C LYS A 456 -24.61 -6.37 -10.31
N ASP A 457 -24.29 -5.52 -11.29
CA ASP A 457 -22.96 -4.92 -11.35
C ASP A 457 -22.78 -3.97 -10.16
N VAL A 458 -21.69 -4.14 -9.40
CA VAL A 458 -21.36 -3.28 -8.26
C VAL A 458 -20.42 -2.20 -8.76
N ASP A 459 -20.97 -1.06 -9.19
CA ASP A 459 -20.16 0.07 -9.63
C ASP A 459 -19.40 0.71 -8.45
N VAL A 460 -18.13 1.03 -8.66
CA VAL A 460 -17.25 1.53 -7.58
C VAL A 460 -17.52 2.99 -7.23
N ASP A 461 -18.00 3.81 -8.16
CA ASP A 461 -18.40 5.20 -7.86
C ASP A 461 -19.73 5.21 -7.12
N GLU A 462 -20.67 4.40 -7.56
CA GLU A 462 -21.97 4.24 -6.88
C GLU A 462 -21.75 3.74 -5.46
N PHE A 463 -20.92 2.70 -5.27
CA PHE A 463 -20.61 2.19 -3.94
C PHE A 463 -20.02 3.26 -3.02
N VAL A 464 -18.98 3.98 -3.45
CA VAL A 464 -18.34 4.99 -2.57
C VAL A 464 -19.31 6.15 -2.30
N THR A 465 -20.13 6.53 -3.29
CA THR A 465 -21.18 7.53 -3.11
C THR A 465 -22.19 7.12 -2.04
N GLU A 466 -22.71 5.89 -2.13
CA GLU A 466 -23.63 5.31 -1.15
C GLU A 466 -22.96 5.24 0.24
N TRP A 467 -21.73 4.74 0.30
CA TRP A 467 -20.99 4.53 1.55
C TRP A 467 -20.73 5.84 2.29
N ILE A 468 -20.31 6.89 1.58
CA ILE A 468 -20.11 8.23 2.16
C ILE A 468 -21.44 8.84 2.61
N ASN A 469 -22.49 8.82 1.77
CA ASN A 469 -23.77 9.42 2.14
C ASN A 469 -24.51 8.69 3.28
N LYS A 470 -24.27 7.38 3.41
CA LYS A 470 -24.76 6.61 4.56
C LYS A 470 -24.00 6.95 5.84
N THR A 471 -22.70 7.19 5.74
CA THR A 471 -21.81 7.44 6.88
C THR A 471 -21.92 8.89 7.37
N PHE A 472 -21.84 9.85 6.46
CA PHE A 472 -21.76 11.29 6.75
C PHE A 472 -23.02 12.03 6.28
N THR A 473 -23.30 13.18 6.89
CA THR A 473 -24.34 14.11 6.44
C THR A 473 -23.83 15.02 5.31
N GLY A 474 -24.67 15.93 4.80
CA GLY A 474 -24.26 16.93 3.80
C GLY A 474 -24.32 16.49 2.32
N GLY A 475 -24.36 15.18 2.03
CA GLY A 475 -24.55 14.68 0.66
C GLY A 475 -23.29 14.73 -0.22
N HIS A 476 -22.10 14.67 0.38
CA HIS A 476 -20.80 14.77 -0.31
C HIS A 476 -20.41 13.52 -1.11
N GLY A 477 -21.24 12.47 -1.13
CA GLY A 477 -20.85 11.16 -1.65
C GLY A 477 -20.31 11.14 -3.07
N ALA A 478 -20.93 11.84 -4.01
CA ALA A 478 -20.49 11.84 -5.41
C ALA A 478 -19.12 12.53 -5.60
N GLU A 479 -18.87 13.59 -4.83
CA GLU A 479 -17.63 14.36 -4.86
C GLU A 479 -16.48 13.56 -4.22
N VAL A 480 -16.74 12.98 -3.04
CA VAL A 480 -15.76 12.13 -2.34
C VAL A 480 -15.49 10.84 -3.10
N ALA A 481 -16.48 10.26 -3.80
CA ALA A 481 -16.28 9.07 -4.63
C ALA A 481 -15.29 9.32 -5.76
N LYS A 482 -15.46 10.41 -6.51
CA LYS A 482 -14.51 10.84 -7.53
C LYS A 482 -13.11 11.01 -6.93
N LEU A 483 -13.03 11.72 -5.81
CA LEU A 483 -11.79 12.03 -5.11
C LEU A 483 -11.03 10.76 -4.65
N LEU A 484 -11.69 9.86 -3.92
CA LEU A 484 -11.08 8.64 -3.37
C LEU A 484 -10.69 7.64 -4.46
N ASN A 485 -11.52 7.51 -5.50
CA ASN A 485 -11.22 6.60 -6.59
C ASN A 485 -10.01 7.10 -7.41
N SER A 486 -9.93 8.41 -7.72
CA SER A 486 -8.75 9.02 -8.35
C SER A 486 -7.51 8.91 -7.46
N PHE A 487 -7.65 9.16 -6.15
CA PHE A 487 -6.59 8.99 -5.16
C PHE A 487 -5.99 7.59 -5.19
N SER A 488 -6.83 6.55 -5.21
CA SER A 488 -6.37 5.16 -5.21
C SER A 488 -5.53 4.82 -6.44
N GLN A 489 -5.88 5.35 -7.64
CA GLN A 489 -5.09 5.12 -8.85
C GLN A 489 -3.68 5.74 -8.76
N LEU A 490 -3.56 6.91 -8.14
CA LEU A 490 -2.27 7.58 -7.88
C LEU A 490 -1.45 6.84 -6.81
N ALA A 491 -2.07 6.54 -5.67
CA ALA A 491 -1.41 5.85 -4.55
C ALA A 491 -1.00 4.41 -4.90
N ASN A 492 -1.62 3.80 -5.92
CA ASN A 492 -1.26 2.47 -6.40
C ASN A 492 -0.14 2.47 -7.44
N ILE A 493 0.31 3.63 -7.96
CA ILE A 493 1.48 3.67 -8.85
C ILE A 493 2.70 3.10 -8.13
N ARG A 494 2.86 3.47 -6.86
CA ARG A 494 3.89 2.98 -5.94
C ARG A 494 3.35 3.05 -4.51
N LYS A 495 3.34 1.92 -3.80
CA LYS A 495 2.87 1.90 -2.40
C LYS A 495 3.76 2.81 -1.54
N ILE A 496 3.16 3.53 -0.58
CA ILE A 496 3.83 4.57 0.20
C ILE A 496 5.07 4.04 0.94
N GLU A 497 5.02 2.80 1.43
CA GLU A 497 6.11 2.13 2.14
C GLU A 497 7.26 1.74 1.22
N THR A 498 7.01 1.65 -0.08
CA THR A 498 8.00 1.22 -1.10
C THR A 498 8.61 2.39 -1.86
N LEU A 499 8.31 3.63 -1.47
CA LEU A 499 8.84 4.83 -2.11
C LEU A 499 10.35 4.93 -1.87
N ASP A 500 11.10 5.30 -2.91
CA ASP A 500 12.54 5.48 -2.87
C ASP A 500 12.97 6.69 -3.73
N ASN A 501 14.24 7.07 -3.65
CA ASN A 501 14.80 8.19 -4.41
C ASN A 501 14.81 7.88 -5.92
N ASP A 502 14.60 8.91 -6.74
CA ASP A 502 14.72 8.88 -8.21
C ASP A 502 13.78 7.86 -8.92
N ILE A 503 12.66 7.48 -8.29
CA ILE A 503 11.66 6.57 -8.88
C ILE A 503 10.92 7.22 -10.06
N PHE A 504 10.63 8.52 -9.94
CA PHE A 504 9.93 9.31 -10.96
C PHE A 504 10.91 10.29 -11.58
N SER A 505 10.94 10.37 -12.91
CA SER A 505 11.84 11.29 -13.57
C SER A 505 11.34 12.72 -13.46
N GLN A 506 12.23 13.67 -13.16
CA GLN A 506 11.92 15.11 -13.15
C GLN A 506 12.35 15.82 -14.45
N THR A 507 13.01 15.10 -15.38
CA THR A 507 13.48 15.67 -16.64
C THR A 507 13.15 14.84 -17.89
N ALA A 508 12.91 13.53 -17.78
CA ALA A 508 12.68 12.69 -18.95
C ALA A 508 11.25 12.83 -19.49
N TYR A 509 11.12 13.47 -20.65
CA TYR A 509 9.85 13.75 -21.31
C TYR A 509 8.87 14.59 -20.47
N GLY A 510 9.43 15.37 -19.54
CA GLY A 510 8.69 16.20 -18.58
C GLY A 510 9.06 15.88 -17.14
N ASP A 511 8.23 16.36 -16.22
CA ASP A 511 8.39 16.15 -14.78
C ASP A 511 7.30 15.20 -14.28
N GLU A 512 7.59 13.89 -14.31
CA GLU A 512 6.64 12.86 -13.90
C GLU A 512 6.23 13.01 -12.45
N PHE A 513 7.19 13.40 -11.60
CA PHE A 513 6.95 13.44 -10.17
C PHE A 513 6.14 14.68 -9.78
N ALA A 514 6.42 15.84 -10.40
CA ALA A 514 5.58 17.02 -10.22
C ALA A 514 4.12 16.72 -10.63
N ALA A 515 3.93 15.98 -11.73
CA ALA A 515 2.61 15.59 -12.20
C ALA A 515 1.82 14.79 -11.14
N VAL A 516 2.48 13.80 -10.51
CA VAL A 516 1.88 13.00 -9.43
C VAL A 516 1.60 13.85 -8.19
N VAL A 517 2.57 14.66 -7.73
CA VAL A 517 2.44 15.49 -6.52
C VAL A 517 1.35 16.54 -6.68
N ASN A 518 1.26 17.21 -7.82
CA ASN A 518 0.21 18.20 -8.10
C ASN A 518 -1.18 17.57 -8.20
N SER A 519 -1.28 16.36 -8.77
CA SER A 519 -2.53 15.60 -8.80
C SER A 519 -2.98 15.24 -7.38
N LEU A 520 -2.05 14.76 -6.55
CA LEU A 520 -2.30 14.49 -5.13
C LEU A 520 -2.65 15.77 -4.35
N LYS A 521 -2.02 16.91 -4.69
CA LYS A 521 -2.32 18.20 -4.08
C LYS A 521 -3.76 18.64 -4.38
N THR A 522 -4.22 18.47 -5.62
CA THR A 522 -5.61 18.79 -6.00
C THR A 522 -6.60 17.97 -5.18
N ILE A 523 -6.33 16.67 -5.02
CA ILE A 523 -7.12 15.78 -4.17
C ILE A 523 -7.06 16.21 -2.70
N TYR A 524 -5.87 16.57 -2.22
CA TYR A 524 -5.65 17.05 -0.85
C TYR A 524 -6.43 18.34 -0.56
N ASP A 525 -6.29 19.36 -1.39
CA ASP A 525 -6.99 20.64 -1.23
C ASP A 525 -8.50 20.41 -1.25
N LYS A 526 -8.99 19.59 -2.17
CA LYS A 526 -10.42 19.28 -2.28
C LYS A 526 -10.95 18.51 -1.08
N ALA A 527 -10.18 17.58 -0.53
CA ALA A 527 -10.55 16.86 0.67
C ALA A 527 -10.63 17.81 1.89
N ASN A 528 -9.71 18.78 2.00
CA ASN A 528 -9.75 19.81 3.03
C ASN A 528 -10.96 20.73 2.88
N GLU A 529 -11.29 21.17 1.66
CA GLU A 529 -12.51 21.95 1.40
C GLU A 529 -13.78 21.21 1.85
N ILE A 530 -13.88 19.92 1.54
CA ILE A 530 -15.00 19.09 1.98
C ILE A 530 -14.99 18.97 3.51
N TYR A 531 -13.84 18.71 4.12
CA TYR A 531 -13.69 18.58 5.57
C TYR A 531 -14.16 19.82 6.34
N GLU A 532 -13.95 21.02 5.81
CA GLU A 532 -14.46 22.26 6.41
C GLU A 532 -16.00 22.32 6.46
N THR A 533 -16.67 21.59 5.56
CA THR A 533 -18.14 21.53 5.48
C THR A 533 -18.76 20.34 6.23
N ILE A 534 -17.95 19.37 6.67
CA ILE A 534 -18.42 18.24 7.48
C ILE A 534 -18.89 18.74 8.86
N ALA A 535 -20.00 18.19 9.36
CA ALA A 535 -20.51 18.50 10.69
C ALA A 535 -19.45 18.23 11.76
N ASP A 536 -19.36 19.08 12.78
CA ASP A 536 -18.28 19.01 13.77
C ASP A 536 -18.22 17.65 14.48
N GLU A 537 -19.36 17.03 14.75
CA GLU A 537 -19.44 15.71 15.38
C GLU A 537 -18.97 14.58 14.44
N GLU A 538 -18.99 14.79 13.13
CA GLU A 538 -18.58 13.82 12.10
C GLU A 538 -17.11 13.98 11.67
N LYS A 539 -16.44 15.07 12.09
CA LYS A 539 -15.07 15.39 11.65
C LYS A 539 -14.04 14.34 12.04
N ASP A 540 -14.11 13.77 13.24
CA ASP A 540 -13.15 12.74 13.67
C ASP A 540 -13.31 11.46 12.82
N ALA A 541 -14.55 11.08 12.49
CA ALA A 541 -14.84 9.95 11.61
C ALA A 541 -14.36 10.23 10.16
N PHE A 542 -14.60 11.43 9.64
CA PHE A 542 -14.14 11.81 8.30
C PHE A 542 -12.60 11.89 8.23
N CYS A 543 -11.97 12.41 9.28
CA CYS A 543 -10.52 12.51 9.38
C CYS A 543 -9.86 11.12 9.27
N GLN A 544 -10.35 10.15 10.06
CA GLN A 544 -9.77 8.82 10.08
C GLN A 544 -10.09 7.97 8.85
N MET A 545 -11.28 8.11 8.27
CA MET A 545 -11.71 7.29 7.13
C MET A 545 -11.25 7.86 5.78
N VAL A 546 -11.13 9.18 5.65
CA VAL A 546 -10.84 9.89 4.38
C VAL A 546 -9.52 10.67 4.44
N MET A 547 -9.35 11.57 5.41
CA MET A 547 -8.22 12.53 5.39
C MET A 547 -6.87 11.86 5.64
N LEU A 548 -6.80 10.92 6.58
CA LEU A 548 -5.55 10.24 6.97
C LEU A 548 -4.81 9.69 5.75
N ARG A 549 -5.49 8.92 4.90
CA ARG A 549 -4.88 8.26 3.73
C ARG A 549 -4.38 9.28 2.70
N ILE A 550 -5.17 10.33 2.44
CA ILE A 550 -4.82 11.39 1.47
C ILE A 550 -3.62 12.18 1.96
N HIS A 551 -3.67 12.64 3.21
CA HIS A 551 -2.61 13.46 3.81
C HIS A 551 -1.30 12.68 3.92
N ALA A 552 -1.35 11.43 4.39
CA ALA A 552 -0.16 10.59 4.53
C ALA A 552 0.58 10.38 3.19
N VAL A 553 -0.15 10.05 2.13
CA VAL A 553 0.42 9.85 0.78
C VAL A 553 0.92 11.17 0.21
N TYR A 554 0.13 12.24 0.25
CA TYR A 554 0.54 13.54 -0.28
C TYR A 554 1.82 14.06 0.39
N TYR A 555 1.90 14.00 1.72
CA TYR A 555 3.08 14.48 2.44
C TYR A 555 4.31 13.61 2.16
N THR A 556 4.17 12.29 2.12
CA THR A 556 5.32 11.40 1.86
C THR A 556 5.81 11.52 0.40
N TYR A 557 4.90 11.59 -0.58
CA TYR A 557 5.28 11.82 -1.97
C TYR A 557 5.96 13.18 -2.15
N SER A 558 5.43 14.23 -1.53
CA SER A 558 6.04 15.58 -1.58
C SER A 558 7.41 15.60 -0.92
N GLN A 559 7.57 14.93 0.23
CA GLN A 559 8.87 14.78 0.90
C GLN A 559 9.93 14.22 -0.06
N TYR A 560 9.60 13.17 -0.81
CA TYR A 560 10.51 12.54 -1.76
C TYR A 560 10.72 13.37 -3.02
N TYR A 561 9.67 14.01 -3.55
CA TYR A 561 9.79 14.93 -4.69
C TYR A 561 10.81 16.03 -4.44
N TYR A 562 10.70 16.71 -3.29
CA TYR A 562 11.61 17.79 -2.95
C TYR A 562 13.03 17.29 -2.61
N ALA A 563 13.16 16.06 -2.11
CA ALA A 563 14.47 15.44 -1.92
C ALA A 563 15.17 15.20 -3.27
N ASP A 564 14.50 14.54 -4.22
CA ASP A 564 15.03 14.31 -5.57
C ASP A 564 15.30 15.65 -6.30
N ARG A 565 14.41 16.63 -6.12
CA ARG A 565 14.58 17.99 -6.68
C ARG A 565 15.82 18.69 -6.11
N SER A 566 16.10 18.53 -4.80
CA SER A 566 17.30 19.11 -4.20
C SER A 566 18.59 18.53 -4.81
N LYS A 567 18.62 17.23 -5.10
CA LYS A 567 19.73 16.56 -5.78
C LYS A 567 19.90 17.07 -7.20
N LEU A 568 18.80 17.13 -7.97
CA LEU A 568 18.80 17.64 -9.33
C LEU A 568 19.30 19.10 -9.38
N CYS A 569 18.81 19.94 -8.46
CA CYS A 569 19.23 21.33 -8.35
C CYS A 569 20.73 21.45 -8.06
N CYS A 570 21.27 20.68 -7.11
CA CYS A 570 22.71 20.65 -6.86
C CYS A 570 23.51 20.24 -8.10
N LYS A 571 23.07 19.19 -8.80
CA LYS A 571 23.71 18.73 -10.05
C LYS A 571 23.71 19.79 -11.16
N GLN A 572 22.64 20.58 -11.25
CA GLN A 572 22.49 21.67 -12.23
C GLN A 572 23.12 22.99 -11.78
N GLY A 573 23.70 23.07 -10.57
CA GLY A 573 24.30 24.31 -10.06
C GLY A 573 23.33 25.27 -9.37
N LYS A 574 22.06 24.88 -9.19
CA LYS A 574 20.97 25.69 -8.62
C LYS A 574 20.99 25.67 -7.08
N MET A 575 22.07 26.18 -6.49
CA MET A 575 22.36 25.98 -5.06
C MET A 575 21.29 26.54 -4.12
N GLN A 576 20.66 27.68 -4.45
CA GLN A 576 19.56 28.23 -3.64
C GLN A 576 18.33 27.34 -3.64
N ALA A 577 17.95 26.84 -4.82
CA ALA A 577 16.82 25.93 -4.96
C ALA A 577 17.09 24.62 -4.21
N ALA A 578 18.31 24.09 -4.26
CA ALA A 578 18.68 22.90 -3.49
C ALA A 578 18.53 23.09 -1.96
N LYS A 579 18.90 24.27 -1.44
CA LYS A 579 18.70 24.61 -0.01
C LYS A 579 17.21 24.61 0.34
N VAL A 580 16.42 25.36 -0.42
CA VAL A 580 14.98 25.53 -0.21
C VAL A 580 14.24 24.19 -0.30
N TYR A 581 14.53 23.37 -1.31
CA TYR A 581 13.89 22.06 -1.46
C TYR A 581 14.29 21.05 -0.38
N THR A 582 15.49 21.17 0.20
CA THR A 582 15.86 20.40 1.40
C THR A 582 14.99 20.79 2.61
N GLU A 583 14.65 22.07 2.76
CA GLU A 583 13.77 22.56 3.83
C GLU A 583 12.33 22.10 3.62
N TYR A 584 11.82 22.12 2.38
CA TYR A 584 10.48 21.60 2.08
C TYR A 584 10.35 20.11 2.34
N SER A 585 11.35 19.31 1.97
CA SER A 585 11.35 17.88 2.31
C SER A 585 11.21 17.65 3.82
N LYS A 586 11.93 18.43 4.65
CA LYS A 586 11.80 18.37 6.13
C LYS A 586 10.41 18.79 6.62
N ALA A 587 9.84 19.86 6.05
CA ALA A 587 8.53 20.36 6.45
C ALA A 587 7.40 19.34 6.17
N PHE A 588 7.45 18.65 5.03
CA PHE A 588 6.50 17.57 4.73
C PHE A 588 6.66 16.35 5.65
N ASP A 589 7.88 16.01 6.09
CA ASP A 589 8.08 15.00 7.15
C ASP A 589 7.39 15.43 8.44
N ASP A 590 7.52 16.70 8.84
CA ASP A 590 6.91 17.22 10.06
C ASP A 590 5.38 17.26 9.97
N LEU A 591 4.80 17.59 8.81
CA LEU A 591 3.36 17.51 8.58
C LEU A 591 2.83 16.08 8.77
N ARG A 592 3.52 15.07 8.23
CA ARG A 592 3.16 13.66 8.43
C ARG A 592 3.25 13.27 9.91
N ARG A 593 4.31 13.68 10.61
CA ARG A 593 4.49 13.39 12.03
C ARG A 593 3.41 14.05 12.90
N LYS A 594 2.99 15.28 12.57
CA LYS A 594 1.87 15.97 13.23
C LYS A 594 0.54 15.25 12.99
N LEU A 595 0.27 14.83 11.75
CA LEU A 595 -0.90 14.01 11.41
C LEU A 595 -0.96 12.72 12.25
N ILE A 596 0.13 11.96 12.30
CA ILE A 596 0.22 10.72 13.08
C ILE A 596 0.01 11.01 14.58
N CYS A 597 0.61 12.08 15.09
CA CYS A 597 0.45 12.48 16.49
C CYS A 597 -1.01 12.85 16.81
N TYR A 598 -1.65 13.66 15.95
CA TYR A 598 -3.05 14.06 16.08
C TYR A 598 -3.98 12.85 16.10
N TYR A 599 -3.82 11.94 15.14
CA TYR A 599 -4.64 10.73 15.01
C TYR A 599 -4.61 9.88 16.29
N ASN A 600 -3.41 9.60 16.80
CA ASN A 600 -3.25 8.69 17.94
C ASN A 600 -3.58 9.36 19.28
N ASN A 601 -3.24 10.65 19.47
CA ASN A 601 -3.19 11.25 20.80
C ASN A 601 -4.24 12.35 21.05
N ILE A 602 -4.88 12.89 20.02
CA ILE A 602 -5.74 14.08 20.12
C ILE A 602 -7.17 13.79 19.65
N MET A 603 -7.32 13.29 18.42
CA MET A 603 -8.62 12.94 17.83
C MET A 603 -9.35 11.91 18.70
N SER A 604 -10.68 12.03 18.81
CA SER A 604 -11.52 11.13 19.60
C SER A 604 -11.05 10.98 21.05
N GLU A 605 -10.57 12.07 21.65
CA GLU A 605 -10.00 12.10 23.02
C GLU A 605 -8.83 11.09 23.23
N GLY A 606 -8.08 10.79 22.17
CA GLY A 606 -6.96 9.85 22.20
C GLY A 606 -7.38 8.38 22.19
N LYS A 607 -8.63 8.07 21.80
CA LYS A 607 -9.13 6.69 21.66
C LYS A 607 -8.20 5.80 20.83
N TRP A 608 -7.55 6.35 19.80
CA TRP A 608 -6.75 5.61 18.83
C TRP A 608 -5.25 5.57 19.16
N ASP A 609 -4.86 5.79 20.41
CA ASP A 609 -3.46 5.68 20.84
C ASP A 609 -2.88 4.31 20.44
N ARG A 610 -1.72 4.34 19.78
CA ARG A 610 -0.98 3.18 19.20
C ARG A 610 -1.63 2.47 18.00
N MET A 611 -2.74 2.96 17.47
CA MET A 611 -3.44 2.30 16.36
C MET A 611 -2.78 2.56 14.99
N VAL A 612 -2.12 3.71 14.80
CA VAL A 612 -1.47 4.07 13.53
C VAL A 612 -0.07 4.56 13.81
N THR A 613 0.92 3.67 13.76
CA THR A 613 2.31 3.92 14.16
C THR A 613 3.33 3.50 13.09
N PRO A 614 3.17 3.94 11.82
CA PRO A 614 3.97 3.45 10.69
C PRO A 614 5.47 3.81 10.78
N GLU A 615 5.86 4.69 11.71
CA GLU A 615 7.25 5.07 11.96
C GLU A 615 7.90 4.29 13.14
N GLU A 616 7.12 3.53 13.91
CA GLU A 616 7.54 2.94 15.19
C GLU A 616 7.53 1.41 15.26
N PHE A 617 6.45 0.72 14.87
CA PHE A 617 6.26 -0.70 15.21
C PHE A 617 5.24 -1.49 14.37
N PRO A 618 5.42 -2.83 14.21
CA PRO A 618 6.68 -3.52 14.07
C PRO A 618 7.09 -3.57 12.59
N PRO A 619 8.38 -3.72 12.32
CA PRO A 619 8.97 -3.55 11.00
C PRO A 619 8.24 -4.30 9.87
N PRO A 620 8.18 -3.75 8.64
CA PRO A 620 8.97 -2.62 8.21
C PRO A 620 8.22 -1.31 8.42
N LYS A 621 8.99 -0.26 8.63
CA LYS A 621 8.45 1.09 8.76
C LYS A 621 8.08 1.64 7.38
N THR A 622 7.18 2.62 7.36
CA THR A 622 6.94 3.38 6.13
C THR A 622 8.22 4.10 5.67
N ALA A 623 8.23 4.47 4.39
CA ALA A 623 9.36 5.11 3.75
C ALA A 623 9.69 6.47 4.41
N MET A 624 10.94 6.65 4.83
CA MET A 624 11.44 7.86 5.50
C MET A 624 12.89 8.18 5.14
N HIS A 625 13.26 9.44 5.39
CA HIS A 625 14.61 9.98 5.17
C HIS A 625 15.11 9.79 3.73
N PRO A 626 14.41 10.32 2.71
CA PRO A 626 14.99 10.40 1.37
C PRO A 626 16.29 11.22 1.38
N ALA A 627 17.19 10.96 0.43
CA ALA A 627 18.44 11.70 0.32
C ALA A 627 18.16 13.09 -0.26
N CYS A 628 18.25 14.13 0.56
CA CYS A 628 18.34 15.50 0.07
C CYS A 628 19.81 15.89 -0.07
N MET A 629 20.14 16.73 -1.05
CA MET A 629 21.49 17.29 -1.21
C MET A 629 21.46 18.80 -0.95
N PRO A 630 21.69 19.24 0.30
CA PRO A 630 21.83 20.67 0.59
C PRO A 630 23.11 21.22 -0.05
N PRO A 631 23.21 22.52 -0.39
CA PRO A 631 24.46 23.08 -0.90
C PRO A 631 25.54 23.11 0.20
N LEU A 632 26.77 22.68 -0.11
CA LEU A 632 27.91 22.83 0.81
C LEU A 632 28.39 24.29 0.92
N ALA A 633 28.19 25.06 -0.16
CA ALA A 633 28.46 26.47 -0.23
C ALA A 633 27.50 27.12 -1.25
N ILE A 634 27.13 28.36 -0.99
CA ILE A 634 26.36 29.18 -1.92
C ILE A 634 27.31 30.27 -2.44
N GLY A 635 27.52 30.28 -3.76
CA GLY A 635 28.43 31.22 -4.42
C GLY A 635 27.79 32.58 -4.69
N GLU A 636 28.44 33.34 -5.57
CA GLU A 636 27.92 34.62 -6.07
C GLU A 636 26.69 34.42 -6.97
N ARG A 637 25.79 35.42 -6.94
CA ARG A 637 24.58 35.44 -7.77
C ARG A 637 24.90 35.20 -9.25
N LYS A 638 24.20 34.25 -9.86
CA LYS A 638 24.33 33.94 -11.30
C LYS A 638 23.05 33.31 -11.83
N MET A 639 22.55 33.81 -12.95
CA MET A 639 21.43 33.23 -13.68
C MET A 639 21.85 31.93 -14.37
N LEU A 640 20.99 30.91 -14.27
CA LEU A 640 21.06 29.66 -15.01
C LEU A 640 19.75 29.46 -15.77
N VAL A 641 19.83 28.94 -17.00
CA VAL A 641 18.67 28.56 -17.80
C VAL A 641 18.76 27.07 -18.15
N ASN A 642 17.74 26.30 -17.79
CA ASN A 642 17.64 24.87 -18.12
C ASN A 642 16.35 24.60 -18.88
N LEU A 643 16.44 23.90 -20.01
CA LEU A 643 15.29 23.65 -20.88
C LEU A 643 14.65 22.30 -20.58
N TRP A 644 13.38 22.18 -20.96
CA TRP A 644 12.62 20.93 -21.02
C TRP A 644 13.48 19.80 -21.60
N ASN A 645 13.47 18.66 -20.91
CA ASN A 645 14.07 17.43 -21.42
C ASN A 645 15.57 17.58 -21.75
N ASP A 646 16.28 18.46 -21.04
CA ASP A 646 17.70 18.77 -21.26
C ASP A 646 18.03 19.07 -22.74
N GLU A 647 17.08 19.66 -23.47
CA GLU A 647 17.25 20.05 -24.88
C GLU A 647 17.95 21.40 -25.02
N ASP A 648 18.53 21.69 -26.19
CA ASP A 648 19.14 23.00 -26.49
C ASP A 648 18.17 23.97 -27.21
N SER A 649 16.98 23.48 -27.59
CA SER A 649 15.97 24.24 -28.33
C SER A 649 14.60 23.60 -28.20
N PHE A 650 13.54 24.34 -28.52
CA PHE A 650 12.18 23.80 -28.59
C PHE A 650 11.73 23.55 -30.02
N CYS A 651 11.02 22.44 -30.22
CA CYS A 651 10.26 22.16 -31.43
C CYS A 651 8.83 21.79 -31.05
N PHE A 652 7.83 22.52 -31.52
CA PHE A 652 6.43 22.19 -31.33
C PHE A 652 5.84 21.73 -32.65
N VAL A 653 5.31 20.52 -32.67
CA VAL A 653 4.59 20.00 -33.84
C VAL A 653 3.08 19.96 -33.60
N ARG A 654 2.66 20.22 -32.35
CA ARG A 654 1.27 20.22 -31.93
C ARG A 654 1.03 21.14 -30.76
N LYS A 655 -0.25 21.46 -30.52
CA LYS A 655 -0.68 22.16 -29.31
C LYS A 655 -0.24 21.33 -28.10
N ALA A 656 0.73 21.89 -27.39
CA ALA A 656 1.38 21.35 -26.23
C ALA A 656 2.13 22.51 -25.56
N SER A 657 2.47 22.33 -24.30
CA SER A 657 3.30 23.26 -23.56
C SER A 657 4.64 22.60 -23.23
N LYS A 658 5.70 23.40 -23.27
CA LYS A 658 7.04 23.03 -22.78
C LYS A 658 7.45 24.05 -21.73
N TRP A 659 8.54 23.82 -21.03
CA TRP A 659 9.02 24.78 -20.04
C TRP A 659 10.53 24.96 -20.10
N PHE A 660 10.99 26.11 -19.61
CA PHE A 660 12.38 26.31 -19.21
C PHE A 660 12.40 26.85 -17.79
N GLU A 661 13.49 26.63 -17.09
CA GLU A 661 13.70 27.04 -15.70
C GLU A 661 14.75 28.14 -15.66
N ILE A 662 14.45 29.21 -14.94
CA ILE A 662 15.38 30.28 -14.58
C ILE A 662 15.75 30.07 -13.12
N ALA A 663 17.03 29.91 -12.82
CA ALA A 663 17.50 29.67 -11.47
C ALA A 663 18.65 30.58 -11.05
N ASN A 664 18.78 30.80 -9.75
CA ASN A 664 19.88 31.48 -9.10
C ASN A 664 20.88 30.47 -8.55
N ALA A 665 22.10 30.49 -9.09
CA ALA A 665 23.18 29.63 -8.63
C ALA A 665 23.79 30.08 -7.28
N GLY A 666 23.51 31.30 -6.83
CA GLY A 666 24.22 31.91 -5.70
C GLY A 666 23.34 32.77 -4.79
N ALA A 667 23.97 33.61 -3.96
CA ALA A 667 23.27 34.42 -2.96
C ALA A 667 22.33 35.48 -3.56
N GLY A 668 21.36 35.95 -2.78
CA GLY A 668 20.46 37.05 -3.15
C GLY A 668 19.39 36.66 -4.18
N GLU A 669 18.96 37.64 -4.97
CA GLU A 669 17.94 37.53 -6.00
C GLU A 669 18.29 38.43 -7.20
N PHE A 670 17.66 38.18 -8.35
CA PHE A 670 17.75 39.04 -9.54
C PHE A 670 16.40 39.19 -10.24
N GLU A 671 16.25 40.31 -10.93
CA GLU A 671 15.13 40.55 -11.84
C GLU A 671 15.40 39.92 -13.20
N PHE A 672 14.40 39.29 -13.81
CA PHE A 672 14.49 38.73 -15.15
C PHE A 672 13.47 39.35 -16.11
N LYS A 673 13.80 39.30 -17.40
CA LYS A 673 12.91 39.62 -18.52
C LYS A 673 13.03 38.53 -19.58
N VAL A 674 11.90 38.09 -20.14
CA VAL A 674 11.81 37.14 -21.23
C VAL A 674 11.29 37.87 -22.46
N ASP A 675 12.08 37.89 -23.52
CA ASP A 675 11.68 38.35 -24.84
C ASP A 675 11.40 37.12 -25.72
N ALA A 676 10.16 36.99 -26.19
CA ALA A 676 9.70 35.87 -27.02
C ALA A 676 8.92 36.40 -28.25
N PRO A 677 8.88 35.65 -29.37
CA PRO A 677 8.07 36.01 -30.54
C PRO A 677 6.57 36.12 -30.21
N GLU A 678 5.85 37.00 -30.90
CA GLU A 678 4.42 37.28 -30.63
C GLU A 678 3.51 36.04 -30.73
N TRP A 679 3.91 35.05 -31.53
CA TRP A 679 3.21 33.78 -31.75
C TRP A 679 3.42 32.74 -30.63
N LEU A 680 4.26 33.05 -29.65
CA LEU A 680 4.37 32.30 -28.40
C LEU A 680 3.60 32.99 -27.28
N GLU A 681 3.19 32.20 -26.32
CA GLU A 681 2.76 32.61 -25.00
C GLU A 681 3.76 32.09 -23.97
N VAL A 682 4.12 32.96 -23.02
CA VAL A 682 4.97 32.62 -21.88
C VAL A 682 4.21 32.92 -20.59
N SER A 683 4.27 32.03 -19.62
CA SER A 683 3.50 32.17 -18.37
C SER A 683 3.90 33.38 -17.53
N GLU A 684 5.17 33.80 -17.61
CA GLU A 684 5.70 34.97 -16.92
C GLU A 684 6.82 35.59 -17.78
N SER A 685 6.65 36.85 -18.19
CA SER A 685 7.63 37.56 -19.03
C SER A 685 8.63 38.42 -18.24
N THR A 686 8.32 38.72 -16.98
CA THR A 686 9.18 39.51 -16.08
C THR A 686 8.91 39.12 -14.64
N GLY A 687 9.93 39.13 -13.79
CA GLY A 687 9.76 38.88 -12.37
C GLY A 687 11.08 38.86 -11.61
N VAL A 688 11.07 38.30 -10.41
CA VAL A 688 12.25 38.15 -9.54
C VAL A 688 12.53 36.67 -9.29
N VAL A 689 13.79 36.25 -9.40
CA VAL A 689 14.26 34.90 -9.09
C VAL A 689 15.18 34.96 -7.88
N SER A 690 14.71 34.40 -6.75
CA SER A 690 15.53 34.18 -5.55
C SER A 690 16.19 32.80 -5.54
N HIS A 691 15.49 31.79 -6.03
CA HIS A 691 15.96 30.41 -6.14
C HIS A 691 15.70 29.86 -7.55
N GLU A 692 14.47 29.46 -7.87
CA GLU A 692 14.11 28.89 -9.17
C GLU A 692 12.70 29.34 -9.57
N LYS A 693 12.50 29.52 -10.87
CA LYS A 693 11.19 29.70 -11.50
C LYS A 693 11.10 28.87 -12.76
N ARG A 694 9.97 28.21 -12.96
CA ARG A 694 9.65 27.50 -14.20
C ARG A 694 8.72 28.37 -15.05
N ILE A 695 9.14 28.64 -16.29
CA ILE A 695 8.40 29.43 -17.28
C ILE A 695 7.81 28.46 -18.30
N ILE A 696 6.48 28.44 -18.40
CA ILE A 696 5.75 27.62 -19.37
C ILE A 696 5.70 28.38 -20.69
N VAL A 697 5.93 27.67 -21.78
CA VAL A 697 5.92 28.16 -23.16
C VAL A 697 4.91 27.35 -23.96
N SER A 698 3.95 28.02 -24.55
CA SER A 698 2.96 27.44 -25.46
C SER A 698 2.90 28.24 -26.76
N VAL A 699 2.38 27.62 -27.81
CA VAL A 699 2.28 28.22 -29.15
C VAL A 699 0.83 28.65 -29.39
N LYS A 700 0.62 29.91 -29.76
CA LYS A 700 -0.72 30.48 -30.01
C LYS A 700 -1.32 30.05 -31.35
N ASP A 701 -0.46 29.78 -32.34
CA ASP A 701 -0.87 29.55 -33.72
C ASP A 701 0.04 28.52 -34.42
N PHE A 702 -0.56 27.43 -34.90
CA PHE A 702 0.07 26.34 -35.65
C PHE A 702 -0.21 26.39 -37.16
N SER A 703 -0.76 27.50 -37.68
CA SER A 703 -1.19 27.62 -39.08
C SER A 703 -0.07 27.55 -40.12
N GLU A 704 1.17 27.85 -39.74
CA GLU A 704 2.33 27.88 -40.61
C GLU A 704 3.61 27.49 -39.86
N ASP A 705 4.64 27.06 -40.59
CA ASP A 705 5.94 26.76 -39.99
C ASP A 705 6.59 28.07 -39.52
N ARG A 706 7.09 28.08 -38.28
CA ARG A 706 7.71 29.27 -37.67
C ARG A 706 9.04 28.93 -37.04
N GLN A 707 9.97 29.87 -37.06
CA GLN A 707 11.23 29.81 -36.33
C GLN A 707 11.46 31.16 -35.63
N GLY A 708 11.93 31.11 -34.39
CA GLY A 708 12.27 32.28 -33.60
C GLY A 708 13.23 31.92 -32.47
N THR A 709 13.44 32.87 -31.57
CA THR A 709 14.33 32.72 -30.42
C THR A 709 13.65 33.28 -29.17
N ILE A 710 13.86 32.62 -28.04
CA ILE A 710 13.51 33.16 -26.72
C ILE A 710 14.80 33.66 -26.07
N THR A 711 14.79 34.89 -25.59
CA THR A 711 15.92 35.50 -24.86
C THR A 711 15.50 35.77 -23.42
N VAL A 712 16.27 35.23 -22.48
CA VAL A 712 16.10 35.47 -21.03
C VAL A 712 17.22 36.40 -20.59
N THR A 713 16.87 37.57 -20.05
CA THR A 713 17.82 38.58 -19.56
C THR A 713 17.71 38.72 -18.05
N ASN A 714 18.83 38.56 -17.35
CA ASN A 714 19.00 39.04 -15.99
C ASN A 714 19.15 40.57 -16.06
N VAL A 715 18.10 41.28 -15.66
CA VAL A 715 18.05 42.75 -15.72
C VAL A 715 19.02 43.38 -14.73
N THR A 716 19.35 42.68 -13.65
CA THR A 716 20.20 43.20 -12.58
C THR A 716 21.67 43.33 -12.99
N ASP A 717 22.20 42.44 -13.84
CA ASP A 717 23.58 42.49 -14.32
C ASP A 717 23.72 42.57 -15.85
N GLY A 718 22.62 42.49 -16.60
CA GLY A 718 22.57 42.59 -18.05
C GLY A 718 22.94 41.32 -18.81
N VAL A 719 23.21 40.21 -18.11
CA VAL A 719 23.53 38.92 -18.75
C VAL A 719 22.29 38.33 -19.41
N SER A 720 22.42 37.82 -20.63
CA SER A 720 21.31 37.19 -21.35
C SER A 720 21.69 35.82 -21.90
N GLU A 721 20.74 34.89 -21.88
CA GLU A 721 20.82 33.60 -22.56
C GLU A 721 19.74 33.51 -23.63
N THR A 722 20.00 32.79 -24.72
CA THR A 722 19.08 32.70 -25.87
C THR A 722 19.08 31.30 -26.45
N PHE A 723 17.90 30.80 -26.78
CA PHE A 723 17.72 29.48 -27.39
C PHE A 723 16.66 29.53 -28.50
N GLU A 724 16.75 28.57 -29.41
CA GLU A 724 15.85 28.50 -30.58
C GLU A 724 14.51 27.86 -30.24
N VAL A 725 13.47 28.29 -30.94
CA VAL A 725 12.13 27.70 -30.89
C VAL A 725 11.56 27.59 -32.31
N ARG A 726 11.03 26.42 -32.63
CA ARG A 726 10.46 26.09 -33.93
C ARG A 726 9.04 25.55 -33.78
N VAL A 727 8.18 25.89 -34.74
CA VAL A 727 6.82 25.37 -34.87
C VAL A 727 6.69 24.73 -36.23
N SER A 728 6.09 23.54 -36.26
CA SER A 728 5.73 22.85 -37.47
C SER A 728 4.21 22.86 -37.65
N SER A 729 3.75 23.31 -38.81
CA SER A 729 2.34 23.36 -39.21
C SER A 729 1.76 22.02 -39.67
N LEU A 730 2.51 20.93 -39.50
CA LEU A 730 2.14 19.56 -39.91
C LEU A 730 0.70 19.18 -39.52
N ILE A 731 0.21 19.61 -38.35
CA ILE A 731 -1.14 19.31 -37.85
C ILE A 731 -2.28 19.89 -38.68
N THR A 732 -2.10 21.06 -39.31
CA THR A 732 -3.15 21.61 -40.17
C THR A 732 -3.45 20.75 -41.41
N LYS A 733 -2.63 19.73 -41.68
CA LYS A 733 -2.75 18.82 -42.83
C LYS A 733 -3.28 17.42 -42.47
N VAL A 734 -3.39 17.08 -41.18
CA VAL A 734 -3.80 15.75 -40.70
C VAL A 734 -5.18 15.85 -40.04
N GLU A 735 -6.24 15.94 -40.84
CA GLU A 735 -7.62 15.89 -40.36
C GLU A 735 -8.00 14.46 -39.95
N LYS A 736 -8.06 14.18 -38.64
CA LYS A 736 -8.95 13.16 -38.03
C LYS A 736 -8.97 13.28 -36.51
N ASP A 737 -10.17 13.21 -35.94
CA ASP A 737 -10.37 12.93 -34.51
C ASP A 737 -9.67 11.58 -34.18
N CYS A 738 -8.92 11.53 -33.07
CA CYS A 738 -8.26 10.31 -32.51
C CYS A 738 -6.86 9.89 -33.06
N VAL A 739 -6.06 10.75 -33.71
CA VAL A 739 -4.72 10.37 -34.22
C VAL A 739 -3.60 10.79 -33.26
N ALA A 740 -2.95 9.93 -32.47
CA ALA A 740 -1.85 10.38 -31.60
C ALA A 740 -0.60 10.84 -32.39
N ILE A 741 0.07 11.93 -32.00
CA ILE A 741 1.13 12.57 -32.80
C ILE A 741 2.45 12.59 -32.01
N GLU A 742 3.54 12.23 -32.68
CA GLU A 742 4.91 12.33 -32.15
C GLU A 742 5.24 13.77 -31.77
N ASP A 743 5.74 14.01 -30.56
CA ASP A 743 6.37 15.26 -30.16
C ASP A 743 7.43 14.95 -29.09
N GLY A 744 8.56 15.67 -29.10
CA GLY A 744 9.63 15.49 -28.11
C GLY A 744 10.31 14.12 -28.14
N GLY A 745 10.20 13.38 -29.24
CA GLY A 745 10.76 12.04 -29.40
C GLY A 745 9.90 10.90 -28.82
N ILE A 746 8.62 11.17 -28.57
CA ILE A 746 7.69 10.22 -27.92
C ILE A 746 6.26 10.36 -28.46
N VAL A 747 5.52 9.25 -28.48
CA VAL A 747 4.06 9.18 -28.62
C VAL A 747 3.50 8.43 -27.42
N VAL A 748 2.48 8.96 -26.75
CA VAL A 748 1.76 8.28 -25.66
C VAL A 748 0.30 8.11 -26.06
N VAL A 749 -0.24 6.90 -25.96
CA VAL A 749 -1.62 6.58 -26.36
C VAL A 749 -2.32 5.83 -25.24
N LYS A 750 -3.46 6.35 -24.74
CA LYS A 750 -4.26 5.64 -23.74
C LYS A 750 -4.99 4.47 -24.40
N ALA A 751 -5.15 3.37 -23.68
CA ALA A 751 -5.82 2.19 -24.23
C ALA A 751 -7.29 2.44 -24.58
N GLU A 752 -7.96 3.36 -23.85
CA GLU A 752 -9.36 3.71 -24.08
C GLU A 752 -9.59 4.60 -25.31
N ASP A 753 -8.54 5.22 -25.88
CA ASP A 753 -8.62 6.11 -27.05
C ASP A 753 -8.69 5.34 -28.39
N ALA A 754 -9.01 4.04 -28.37
CA ALA A 754 -9.07 3.21 -29.56
C ALA A 754 -10.16 3.71 -30.53
N CYS A 755 -9.83 3.85 -31.82
CA CYS A 755 -10.83 4.23 -32.82
C CYS A 755 -11.81 3.09 -33.14
N ALA A 756 -11.40 1.85 -32.89
CA ALA A 756 -12.22 0.65 -32.93
C ALA A 756 -11.67 -0.35 -31.90
N ALA A 757 -12.53 -0.91 -31.05
CA ALA A 757 -12.16 -1.91 -30.04
C ALA A 757 -13.33 -2.86 -29.71
N GLN A 758 -14.16 -3.19 -30.70
CA GLN A 758 -15.25 -4.14 -30.50
C GLN A 758 -14.71 -5.49 -30.03
N GLY A 759 -15.33 -6.09 -29.02
CA GLY A 759 -14.88 -7.35 -28.39
C GLY A 759 -13.80 -7.17 -27.30
N TRP A 760 -13.39 -5.93 -27.04
CA TRP A 760 -12.66 -5.55 -25.84
C TRP A 760 -13.59 -4.94 -24.78
N LYS A 761 -13.24 -5.09 -23.50
CA LYS A 761 -13.97 -4.54 -22.36
C LYS A 761 -13.18 -3.40 -21.74
N THR A 762 -13.80 -2.22 -21.62
CA THR A 762 -13.24 -1.12 -20.83
C THR A 762 -13.51 -1.35 -19.34
N VAL A 763 -12.45 -1.35 -18.52
CA VAL A 763 -12.56 -1.39 -17.06
C VAL A 763 -12.22 0.00 -16.53
N LYS A 764 -13.25 0.74 -16.14
CA LYS A 764 -13.14 2.11 -15.62
C LYS A 764 -12.31 2.15 -14.33
N ARG A 765 -11.59 3.25 -14.11
CA ARG A 765 -10.82 3.54 -12.88
C ARG A 765 -9.73 2.52 -12.54
N LEU A 766 -9.22 1.82 -13.54
CA LEU A 766 -8.14 0.86 -13.40
C LEU A 766 -6.96 1.15 -14.35
N GLY A 767 -6.97 2.31 -15.01
CA GLY A 767 -5.80 2.83 -15.68
C GLY A 767 -4.68 3.16 -14.69
N ARG A 768 -3.42 3.14 -15.15
CA ARG A 768 -2.24 3.37 -14.31
C ARG A 768 -2.09 4.87 -14.04
N GLY A 769 -2.34 5.28 -12.80
CA GLY A 769 -2.35 6.69 -12.38
C GLY A 769 -3.69 7.38 -12.60
N GLY A 770 -4.40 7.11 -13.69
CA GLY A 770 -5.73 7.64 -13.97
C GLY A 770 -6.40 6.90 -15.15
N GLY A 771 -7.67 7.22 -15.41
CA GLY A 771 -8.42 6.69 -16.55
C GLY A 771 -8.79 5.21 -16.46
N SER A 772 -9.08 4.60 -17.61
CA SER A 772 -9.51 3.20 -17.73
C SER A 772 -8.40 2.27 -18.25
N LEU A 773 -8.63 0.96 -18.17
CA LEU A 773 -7.88 -0.02 -18.96
C LEU A 773 -8.76 -0.69 -20.00
N LEU A 774 -8.14 -1.25 -21.03
CA LEU A 774 -8.79 -2.11 -22.01
C LEU A 774 -8.40 -3.58 -21.73
N GLU A 775 -9.39 -4.44 -21.54
CA GLU A 775 -9.25 -5.86 -21.20
C GLU A 775 -9.81 -6.76 -22.31
N ALA A 776 -9.04 -7.79 -22.66
CA ALA A 776 -9.42 -8.79 -23.64
C ALA A 776 -10.61 -9.63 -23.14
N ALA A 777 -11.72 -9.56 -23.88
CA ALA A 777 -12.95 -10.28 -23.58
C ALA A 777 -13.29 -11.35 -24.64
N GLU A 778 -13.27 -10.98 -25.93
CA GLU A 778 -13.61 -11.87 -27.05
C GLU A 778 -12.35 -12.24 -27.88
N PRO A 779 -12.07 -13.53 -28.12
CA PRO A 779 -10.93 -13.97 -28.95
C PRO A 779 -10.92 -13.34 -30.35
N ASP A 780 -9.72 -13.11 -30.89
CA ASP A 780 -9.48 -12.53 -32.23
C ASP A 780 -9.99 -11.09 -32.46
N SER A 781 -10.56 -10.45 -31.44
CA SER A 781 -10.97 -9.04 -31.48
C SER A 781 -9.78 -8.10 -31.60
N ILE A 782 -9.94 -7.01 -32.35
CA ILE A 782 -8.87 -6.06 -32.68
C ILE A 782 -9.19 -4.69 -32.09
N ALA A 783 -8.19 -4.08 -31.43
CA ALA A 783 -8.16 -2.67 -31.08
C ALA A 783 -7.18 -1.94 -32.00
N THR A 784 -7.57 -0.83 -32.63
CA THR A 784 -6.73 -0.08 -33.57
C THR A 784 -6.58 1.39 -33.14
N TYR A 785 -5.36 1.91 -33.28
CA TYR A 785 -4.95 3.24 -32.87
C TYR A 785 -4.20 3.93 -34.02
N PRO A 786 -4.71 5.04 -34.56
CA PRO A 786 -3.96 5.84 -35.54
C PRO A 786 -2.86 6.63 -34.84
N VAL A 787 -1.65 6.61 -35.40
CA VAL A 787 -0.49 7.35 -34.91
C VAL A 787 0.20 8.07 -36.07
N TYR A 788 0.59 9.32 -35.88
CA TYR A 788 1.35 10.09 -36.86
C TYR A 788 2.79 10.29 -36.38
N PHE A 789 3.76 9.83 -37.19
CA PHE A 789 5.18 10.06 -36.96
C PHE A 789 5.70 11.21 -37.84
N THR A 790 6.46 12.09 -37.22
CA THR A 790 7.18 13.22 -37.84
C THR A 790 8.63 12.85 -38.18
N SER A 791 9.08 11.68 -37.76
CA SER A 791 10.39 11.12 -38.05
C SER A 791 10.26 9.73 -38.70
N GLU A 792 11.33 9.27 -39.34
CA GLU A 792 11.50 7.92 -39.88
C GLU A 792 12.63 7.20 -39.13
N GLY A 793 12.55 5.86 -39.01
CA GLY A 793 13.61 5.07 -38.41
C GLY A 793 13.15 3.80 -37.68
N GLU A 794 13.98 3.38 -36.74
CA GLU A 794 13.69 2.29 -35.80
C GLU A 794 13.14 2.88 -34.51
N PHE A 795 11.92 2.49 -34.15
CA PHE A 795 11.23 2.99 -32.96
C PHE A 795 11.00 1.87 -31.95
N LYS A 796 10.77 2.24 -30.69
CA LYS A 796 10.51 1.28 -29.62
C LYS A 796 9.11 1.44 -29.06
N LEU A 797 8.26 0.42 -29.21
CA LEU A 797 6.96 0.32 -28.57
C LEU A 797 7.11 -0.28 -27.16
N GLU A 798 6.56 0.38 -26.14
CA GLU A 798 6.46 -0.05 -24.74
C GLU A 798 4.98 -0.11 -24.34
N ILE A 799 4.46 -1.31 -24.06
CA ILE A 799 3.08 -1.54 -23.64
C ILE A 799 3.03 -1.56 -22.11
N HIS A 800 2.16 -0.74 -21.51
CA HIS A 800 1.92 -0.70 -20.06
C HIS A 800 0.79 -1.68 -19.73
N ARG A 801 1.15 -2.96 -19.65
CA ARG A 801 0.22 -4.04 -19.35
C ARG A 801 -0.14 -4.02 -17.86
N PHE A 802 -1.43 -4.22 -17.56
CA PHE A 802 -1.90 -4.49 -16.22
C PHE A 802 -1.33 -5.85 -15.77
N PRO A 803 -0.65 -5.95 -14.61
CA PRO A 803 0.15 -7.13 -14.26
C PRO A 803 -0.71 -8.26 -13.68
N SER A 804 -1.81 -8.60 -14.37
CA SER A 804 -2.61 -9.80 -14.09
C SER A 804 -1.77 -11.09 -14.22
N LEU A 805 -2.11 -12.14 -13.48
CA LEU A 805 -1.36 -13.40 -13.46
C LEU A 805 -2.16 -14.58 -14.02
N ASN A 806 -1.42 -15.63 -14.40
CA ASN A 806 -1.98 -16.91 -14.87
C ASN A 806 -0.92 -18.02 -14.70
N SER A 807 -0.78 -18.56 -13.48
CA SER A 807 0.37 -19.40 -13.10
C SER A 807 0.52 -20.70 -13.90
N VAL A 808 -0.57 -21.18 -14.51
CA VAL A 808 -0.62 -22.41 -15.31
C VAL A 808 -0.69 -22.15 -16.82
N GLY A 809 -0.71 -20.88 -17.24
CA GLY A 809 -0.97 -20.49 -18.61
C GLY A 809 0.06 -19.53 -19.18
N ARG A 810 -0.37 -18.84 -20.25
CA ARG A 810 0.38 -17.82 -20.97
C ARG A 810 -0.46 -16.54 -21.00
N ILE A 811 0.21 -15.41 -21.21
CA ILE A 811 -0.47 -14.12 -21.30
C ILE A 811 0.10 -13.34 -22.48
N ARG A 812 -0.66 -13.32 -23.58
CA ARG A 812 -0.20 -12.85 -24.89
C ARG A 812 -1.19 -11.89 -25.53
N VAL A 813 -0.62 -11.03 -26.38
CA VAL A 813 -1.34 -10.16 -27.32
C VAL A 813 -0.60 -10.19 -28.66
N ALA A 814 -1.30 -10.04 -29.78
CA ALA A 814 -0.62 -9.82 -31.07
C ALA A 814 -0.59 -8.33 -31.39
N VAL A 815 0.54 -7.82 -31.87
CA VAL A 815 0.70 -6.46 -32.37
C VAL A 815 0.94 -6.47 -33.87
N ARG A 816 0.35 -5.51 -34.57
CA ARG A 816 0.57 -5.27 -36.00
C ARG A 816 0.71 -3.78 -36.26
N ILE A 817 1.61 -3.43 -37.16
CA ILE A 817 1.77 -2.09 -37.71
C ILE A 817 1.22 -2.12 -39.13
N ASP A 818 0.26 -1.24 -39.42
CA ASP A 818 -0.44 -1.14 -40.71
C ASP A 818 -0.98 -2.50 -41.19
N GLU A 819 -0.64 -2.88 -42.42
CA GLU A 819 -0.96 -4.17 -43.02
C GLU A 819 0.21 -5.18 -42.94
N GLY A 820 1.13 -4.97 -41.99
CA GLY A 820 2.23 -5.90 -41.71
C GLY A 820 1.77 -7.23 -41.09
N GLU A 821 2.73 -8.07 -40.73
CA GLU A 821 2.47 -9.35 -40.08
C GLU A 821 2.15 -9.18 -38.58
N TRP A 822 1.30 -10.05 -38.04
CA TRP A 822 1.02 -10.09 -36.61
C TRP A 822 2.21 -10.67 -35.85
N SER A 823 2.76 -9.89 -34.91
CA SER A 823 3.82 -10.31 -34.00
C SER A 823 3.25 -10.58 -32.61
N VAL A 824 3.51 -11.76 -32.04
CA VAL A 824 3.03 -12.11 -30.71
C VAL A 824 3.99 -11.56 -29.66
N ILE A 825 3.45 -10.81 -28.70
CA ILE A 825 4.15 -10.35 -27.50
C ILE A 825 3.60 -11.12 -26.31
N GLU A 826 4.51 -11.58 -25.45
CA GLU A 826 4.20 -12.42 -24.30
C GLU A 826 4.86 -11.86 -23.05
N SER A 827 4.15 -11.95 -21.92
CA SER A 827 4.74 -11.66 -20.62
C SER A 827 5.47 -12.86 -20.05
N GLU A 828 6.67 -12.63 -19.52
CA GLU A 828 7.42 -13.63 -18.75
C GLU A 828 6.88 -13.77 -17.31
N SER A 829 6.10 -12.80 -16.83
CA SER A 829 5.57 -12.73 -15.48
C SER A 829 4.17 -13.31 -15.38
N VAL A 830 4.08 -14.63 -15.53
CA VAL A 830 2.83 -15.39 -15.40
C VAL A 830 2.54 -15.83 -13.96
N ASP A 831 3.50 -15.74 -13.04
CA ASP A 831 3.35 -16.04 -11.61
C ASP A 831 4.32 -15.19 -10.75
N GLU A 832 4.11 -15.16 -9.43
CA GLU A 832 4.76 -14.28 -8.45
C GLU A 832 6.31 -14.41 -8.33
N HIS A 833 6.89 -15.44 -8.94
CA HIS A 833 8.33 -15.74 -8.89
C HIS A 833 8.97 -15.79 -10.29
N LYS A 834 8.25 -15.37 -11.35
CA LYS A 834 8.69 -15.48 -12.75
C LYS A 834 8.92 -14.11 -13.40
N GLY A 835 9.91 -14.08 -14.30
CA GLY A 835 10.23 -12.90 -15.10
C GLY A 835 10.53 -11.68 -14.23
N THR A 836 9.91 -10.56 -14.59
CA THR A 836 10.06 -9.25 -13.93
C THR A 836 9.01 -8.99 -12.83
N TRP A 837 8.33 -10.02 -12.32
CA TRP A 837 7.22 -9.86 -11.37
C TRP A 837 7.58 -8.96 -10.20
N GLY A 838 8.79 -9.15 -9.68
CA GLY A 838 9.29 -8.40 -8.54
C GLY A 838 9.39 -6.88 -8.73
N SER A 839 9.62 -6.39 -9.95
CA SER A 839 9.53 -4.96 -10.26
C SER A 839 8.12 -4.56 -10.67
N ASN A 840 7.37 -5.48 -11.29
CA ASN A 840 6.01 -5.22 -11.77
C ASN A 840 5.04 -4.97 -10.61
N SER A 841 5.13 -5.76 -9.54
CA SER A 841 4.29 -5.60 -8.34
C SER A 841 4.57 -4.29 -7.61
N LEU A 842 5.82 -3.82 -7.62
CA LEU A 842 6.21 -2.57 -7.00
C LEU A 842 5.77 -1.34 -7.80
N ASN A 843 5.85 -1.39 -9.14
CA ASN A 843 5.55 -0.26 -10.02
C ASN A 843 4.14 -0.29 -10.62
N ASN A 844 3.36 -1.32 -10.27
CA ASN A 844 2.01 -1.57 -10.75
C ASN A 844 1.92 -1.58 -12.29
N VAL A 845 2.88 -2.24 -12.95
CA VAL A 845 2.93 -2.36 -14.42
C VAL A 845 3.82 -3.52 -14.86
N ASP A 846 3.40 -4.22 -15.89
CA ASP A 846 4.25 -5.14 -16.66
C ASP A 846 4.59 -4.45 -17.99
N LYS A 847 5.86 -4.06 -18.18
CA LYS A 847 6.31 -3.32 -19.38
C LYS A 847 6.77 -4.29 -20.45
N LEU A 848 6.00 -4.43 -21.53
CA LEU A 848 6.34 -5.28 -22.67
C LEU A 848 6.90 -4.42 -23.81
N TYR A 849 7.89 -4.93 -24.54
CA TYR A 849 8.60 -4.18 -25.57
C TYR A 849 8.50 -4.82 -26.94
N PHE A 850 8.45 -3.99 -27.98
CA PHE A 850 8.49 -4.40 -29.37
C PHE A 850 9.28 -3.37 -30.20
N ASP A 851 10.28 -3.85 -30.94
CA ASP A 851 11.09 -2.99 -31.81
C ASP A 851 10.41 -2.86 -33.18
N MET A 852 10.10 -1.63 -33.57
CA MET A 852 9.42 -1.27 -34.80
C MET A 852 10.47 -0.92 -35.85
N GLN A 853 10.50 -1.63 -36.96
CA GLN A 853 11.48 -1.44 -38.04
C GLN A 853 10.88 -0.80 -39.28
N GLY A 854 11.66 0.05 -39.95
CA GLY A 854 11.29 0.62 -41.23
C GLY A 854 10.09 1.57 -41.17
N ILE A 855 9.91 2.27 -40.05
CA ILE A 855 8.86 3.28 -39.92
C ILE A 855 9.23 4.48 -40.77
N VAL A 856 8.30 4.93 -41.58
CA VAL A 856 8.42 6.12 -42.42
C VAL A 856 7.68 7.28 -41.76
N GLU A 857 8.01 8.51 -42.14
CA GLU A 857 7.22 9.67 -41.74
C GLU A 857 5.79 9.54 -42.29
N GLY A 858 4.78 9.78 -41.45
CA GLY A 858 3.38 9.77 -41.85
C GLY A 858 2.43 9.08 -40.87
N LEU A 859 1.22 8.78 -41.37
CA LEU A 859 0.16 8.12 -40.61
C LEU A 859 0.32 6.59 -40.65
N HIS A 860 0.28 5.98 -39.47
CA HIS A 860 0.33 4.55 -39.26
C HIS A 860 -0.82 4.07 -38.36
N ASN A 861 -1.18 2.80 -38.48
CA ASN A 861 -2.12 2.14 -37.58
C ASN A 861 -1.38 1.14 -36.70
N ILE A 862 -1.46 1.32 -35.39
CA ILE A 862 -1.00 0.33 -34.41
C ILE A 862 -2.21 -0.49 -33.97
N SER A 863 -2.17 -1.80 -34.18
CA SER A 863 -3.28 -2.69 -33.86
C SER A 863 -2.89 -3.77 -32.87
N PHE A 864 -3.78 -4.08 -31.93
CA PHE A 864 -3.66 -5.13 -30.94
C PHE A 864 -4.77 -6.16 -31.14
N LYS A 865 -4.42 -7.45 -31.22
CA LYS A 865 -5.40 -8.54 -31.33
C LYS A 865 -5.38 -9.41 -30.09
N VAL A 866 -6.57 -9.72 -29.58
CA VAL A 866 -6.76 -10.64 -28.45
C VAL A 866 -6.22 -12.03 -28.79
N ILE A 867 -5.34 -12.55 -27.91
CA ILE A 867 -4.92 -13.96 -27.91
C ILE A 867 -5.44 -14.63 -26.65
N ASP A 868 -5.00 -14.16 -25.47
CA ASP A 868 -5.37 -14.73 -24.19
C ASP A 868 -6.39 -13.83 -23.47
N LYS A 869 -7.39 -14.47 -22.85
CA LYS A 869 -8.42 -13.81 -22.03
C LYS A 869 -7.75 -13.04 -20.88
N TYR A 870 -8.32 -11.90 -20.49
CA TYR A 870 -7.83 -11.04 -19.40
C TYR A 870 -6.45 -10.40 -19.63
N PHE A 871 -5.87 -10.50 -20.83
CA PHE A 871 -4.81 -9.56 -21.22
C PHE A 871 -5.38 -8.14 -21.14
N ALA A 872 -4.73 -7.26 -20.39
CA ALA A 872 -5.21 -5.92 -20.16
C ALA A 872 -4.05 -4.94 -20.18
N PHE A 873 -4.28 -3.73 -20.71
CA PHE A 873 -3.29 -2.66 -20.73
C PHE A 873 -3.96 -1.30 -20.56
N SER A 874 -3.23 -0.37 -19.97
CA SER A 874 -3.75 0.99 -19.69
C SER A 874 -3.31 2.00 -20.75
N LYS A 875 -2.13 1.80 -21.33
CA LYS A 875 -1.57 2.63 -22.39
C LYS A 875 -0.42 1.93 -23.11
N PHE A 876 0.04 2.52 -24.20
CA PHE A 876 1.33 2.20 -24.80
C PHE A 876 2.08 3.48 -25.20
N VAL A 877 3.38 3.34 -25.34
CA VAL A 877 4.32 4.44 -25.59
C VAL A 877 5.22 4.06 -26.73
N ILE A 878 5.45 4.97 -27.67
CA ILE A 878 6.39 4.77 -28.77
C ILE A 878 7.50 5.82 -28.63
N TYR A 879 8.72 5.34 -28.45
CA TYR A 879 9.91 6.20 -28.42
C TYR A 879 10.51 6.24 -29.82
N THR A 880 10.61 7.45 -30.40
CA THR A 880 11.17 7.69 -31.73
C THR A 880 12.65 8.11 -31.67
N ARG A 881 13.19 8.24 -30.46
CA ARG A 881 14.61 8.47 -30.14
C ARG A 881 15.07 7.49 -29.05
N GLU A 882 16.33 7.58 -28.65
CA GLU A 882 16.85 6.82 -27.51
C GLU A 882 16.01 7.07 -26.25
N ARG A 883 15.49 6.00 -25.66
CA ARG A 883 14.60 6.07 -24.50
C ARG A 883 15.34 6.59 -23.27
N LYS A 884 14.97 7.79 -22.80
CA LYS A 884 15.34 8.28 -21.47
C LYS A 884 14.61 7.52 -20.36
N CYS A 885 15.31 7.28 -19.23
CA CYS A 885 14.74 6.56 -18.09
C CYS A 885 13.55 7.31 -17.49
N ASN A 886 12.43 6.61 -17.35
CA ASN A 886 11.16 7.12 -16.84
C ASN A 886 10.32 5.95 -16.30
N ASN A 887 9.39 6.24 -15.39
CA ASN A 887 8.52 5.23 -14.79
C ASN A 887 7.13 5.23 -15.42
N LEU A 888 6.52 6.40 -15.55
CA LEU A 888 5.14 6.56 -16.01
C LEU A 888 5.04 6.77 -17.52
N ALA A 889 6.02 7.39 -18.16
CA ALA A 889 5.94 7.96 -19.51
C ALA A 889 4.70 8.86 -19.64
N LEU A 890 4.79 10.06 -19.07
CA LEU A 890 3.80 11.11 -19.21
C LEU A 890 4.21 12.03 -20.36
N PHE A 891 3.27 12.33 -21.26
CA PHE A 891 3.42 13.40 -22.23
C PHE A 891 2.04 14.02 -22.40
N CYS A 892 1.92 15.33 -22.26
CA CYS A 892 0.62 16.00 -22.33
C CYS A 892 0.13 15.95 -23.78
N SER A 893 -0.82 15.05 -24.07
CA SER A 893 -1.49 15.01 -25.36
C SER A 893 -2.84 15.66 -25.26
N ASP A 894 -2.89 16.96 -25.52
CA ASP A 894 -4.14 17.68 -25.77
C ASP A 894 -4.86 17.05 -26.97
N TYR A 895 -5.67 16.03 -26.72
CA TYR A 895 -6.70 15.59 -27.65
C TYR A 895 -8.04 16.27 -27.37
N ASN A 896 -8.23 16.96 -26.23
CA ASN A 896 -9.52 17.62 -25.95
C ASN A 896 -9.59 18.70 -24.83
N SER A 897 -8.52 19.16 -24.19
CA SER A 897 -8.64 20.16 -23.12
C SER A 897 -8.39 21.60 -23.62
N ASP A 898 -9.48 22.31 -23.91
CA ASP A 898 -9.46 23.77 -24.17
C ASP A 898 -9.22 24.62 -22.90
N THR A 899 -8.72 24.02 -21.81
CA THR A 899 -8.58 24.68 -20.51
C THR A 899 -7.13 25.01 -20.19
N ALA A 900 -6.61 26.08 -20.80
CA ALA A 900 -5.29 26.63 -20.51
C ALA A 900 -5.17 27.24 -19.09
N ASP A 901 -6.27 27.37 -18.33
CA ASP A 901 -6.27 28.04 -17.03
C ASP A 901 -6.04 27.14 -15.82
N GLY A 902 -6.04 25.80 -15.96
CA GLY A 902 -5.82 24.85 -14.85
C GLY A 902 -6.82 24.97 -13.69
N SER A 903 -7.86 25.80 -13.81
CA SER A 903 -8.86 26.03 -12.76
C SER A 903 -10.03 25.04 -12.86
N ASN A 904 -10.15 24.34 -13.99
CA ASN A 904 -11.20 23.38 -14.30
C ASN A 904 -10.70 21.98 -14.66
N ALA A 905 -9.45 21.64 -14.32
CA ALA A 905 -9.02 20.23 -14.32
C ALA A 905 -9.80 19.52 -13.20
N GLY A 906 -10.96 18.97 -13.55
CA GLY A 906 -11.88 18.37 -12.60
C GLY A 906 -11.20 17.29 -11.75
N CYS A 907 -11.78 16.99 -10.59
CA CYS A 907 -11.37 15.94 -9.67
C CYS A 907 -11.38 14.51 -10.27
N ASP A 908 -11.58 14.39 -11.58
CA ASP A 908 -11.75 13.15 -12.33
C ASP A 908 -10.42 12.45 -12.65
N GLY A 909 -9.26 13.02 -12.28
CA GLY A 909 -7.96 12.34 -12.42
C GLY A 909 -7.56 12.02 -13.87
N ASP A 910 -8.32 12.52 -14.85
CA ASP A 910 -8.29 12.05 -16.23
C ASP A 910 -7.04 12.51 -17.00
N GLU A 911 -6.28 13.50 -16.50
CA GLU A 911 -5.02 13.93 -17.12
C GLU A 911 -3.94 14.36 -16.11
N ILE A 912 -3.31 13.39 -15.43
CA ILE A 912 -2.06 13.61 -14.65
C ILE A 912 -1.03 14.44 -15.47
N CYS A 913 -0.97 14.21 -16.78
CA CYS A 913 -0.04 14.90 -17.68
C CYS A 913 -0.12 16.43 -17.62
N ALA A 914 -1.31 17.02 -17.40
CA ALA A 914 -1.50 18.48 -17.37
C ALA A 914 -0.70 19.16 -16.24
N PHE A 915 -0.34 18.39 -15.22
CA PHE A 915 0.42 18.89 -14.08
C PHE A 915 1.93 18.67 -14.18
N ALA A 916 2.43 17.98 -15.22
CA ALA A 916 3.85 17.74 -15.43
C ALA A 916 4.64 19.02 -15.76
N GLU A 917 3.94 20.11 -16.05
CA GLU A 917 4.54 21.36 -16.52
C GLU A 917 4.84 22.35 -15.40
N ARG A 918 4.23 22.18 -14.23
CA ARG A 918 4.32 23.15 -13.11
C ARG A 918 5.12 22.56 -11.97
N LEU A 919 6.00 23.37 -11.38
CA LEU A 919 6.57 23.05 -10.07
C LEU A 919 5.43 23.04 -9.03
N PRO A 920 5.41 22.09 -8.07
CA PRO A 920 4.38 22.09 -7.05
C PRO A 920 4.36 23.35 -6.20
N ASP A 921 3.17 23.88 -5.98
CA ASP A 921 2.96 25.07 -5.16
C ASP A 921 3.25 24.78 -3.68
N ILE A 922 3.84 25.77 -3.01
CA ILE A 922 4.21 25.68 -1.60
C ILE A 922 3.24 26.48 -0.74
N GLN A 923 2.70 25.82 0.29
CA GLN A 923 1.81 26.43 1.28
C GLN A 923 2.57 26.81 2.56
N ASP A 924 1.98 27.68 3.37
CA ASP A 924 2.45 27.97 4.73
C ASP A 924 2.22 26.73 5.62
N PHE A 925 3.27 25.92 5.79
CA PHE A 925 3.20 24.64 6.48
C PHE A 925 2.80 24.75 7.95
N ASP A 926 3.26 25.80 8.63
CA ASP A 926 2.96 25.98 10.06
C ASP A 926 1.51 26.36 10.27
N ARG A 927 1.00 27.29 9.44
CA ARG A 927 -0.41 27.65 9.45
C ARG A 927 -1.29 26.46 9.10
N LEU A 928 -0.96 25.74 8.03
CA LEU A 928 -1.70 24.56 7.59
C LEU A 928 -1.79 23.49 8.69
N ALA A 929 -0.66 23.21 9.34
CA ALA A 929 -0.61 22.26 10.45
C ALA A 929 -1.46 22.72 11.64
N ALA A 930 -1.40 24.00 11.99
CA ALA A 930 -2.18 24.57 13.09
C ALA A 930 -3.68 24.52 12.81
N ASP A 931 -4.09 24.83 11.57
CA ASP A 931 -5.48 24.84 11.15
C ASP A 931 -6.08 23.41 11.13
N LEU A 932 -5.30 22.40 10.72
CA LEU A 932 -5.79 21.01 10.59
C LEU A 932 -5.62 20.16 11.86
N TYR A 933 -4.51 20.31 12.59
CA TYR A 933 -4.12 19.41 13.67
C TYR A 933 -3.93 20.11 15.02
N GLY A 934 -4.03 21.44 15.04
CA GLY A 934 -3.70 22.26 16.20
C GLY A 934 -2.20 22.46 16.40
N ASP A 935 -1.85 23.11 17.51
CA ASP A 935 -0.47 23.40 17.88
C ASP A 935 0.22 22.17 18.49
N ILE A 936 0.86 21.37 17.62
CA ILE A 936 1.61 20.17 18.01
C ILE A 936 3.11 20.44 17.97
N THR A 937 3.77 20.35 19.12
CA THR A 937 5.23 20.36 19.23
C THR A 937 5.79 18.94 19.06
N LEU A 938 6.53 18.71 17.97
CA LEU A 938 7.17 17.42 17.69
C LEU A 938 8.42 17.22 18.57
N ARG A 939 8.55 16.03 19.14
CA ARG A 939 9.78 15.59 19.83
C ARG A 939 10.82 15.12 18.82
N PRO A 940 12.13 15.15 19.13
CA PRO A 940 13.13 14.48 18.29
C PRO A 940 12.84 12.99 18.12
N ARG A 941 13.28 12.42 16.98
CA ARG A 941 13.20 10.97 16.76
C ARG A 941 14.10 10.24 17.76
N ARG A 942 13.69 9.03 18.14
CA ARG A 942 14.47 8.17 19.06
C ARG A 942 15.81 7.78 18.43
N VAL A 943 16.86 7.69 19.24
CA VAL A 943 18.21 7.27 18.81
C VAL A 943 18.35 5.78 19.05
N TYR A 944 18.80 5.06 18.03
CA TYR A 944 18.96 3.61 18.05
C TYR A 944 20.44 3.24 18.16
N TYR A 945 20.74 2.32 19.07
CA TYR A 945 22.08 1.75 19.25
C TYR A 945 21.99 0.24 19.05
N ALA A 946 22.71 -0.27 18.06
CA ALA A 946 22.80 -1.70 17.81
C ALA A 946 23.51 -2.39 18.98
N GLU A 947 22.94 -3.50 19.46
CA GLU A 947 23.58 -4.35 20.46
C GLU A 947 24.81 -5.09 19.92
N LYS A 948 25.69 -5.55 20.83
CA LYS A 948 26.85 -6.42 20.52
C LYS A 948 26.39 -7.74 19.85
N PRO A 949 27.24 -8.42 19.05
CA PRO A 949 26.79 -9.13 17.84
C PRO A 949 25.66 -10.12 18.08
N TYR A 950 24.60 -9.95 17.28
CA TYR A 950 23.40 -10.78 17.24
C TYR A 950 23.23 -11.29 15.80
N ASN A 951 23.19 -12.60 15.62
CA ASN A 951 23.30 -13.23 14.29
C ASN A 951 21.95 -13.59 13.65
N ASN A 952 20.82 -13.21 14.27
CA ASN A 952 19.49 -13.56 13.76
C ASN A 952 18.80 -12.29 13.23
N ASP A 953 18.28 -12.35 12.00
CA ASP A 953 17.27 -11.41 11.54
C ASP A 953 15.98 -11.70 12.33
N THR A 954 15.54 -10.74 13.14
CA THR A 954 14.34 -10.85 13.96
C THR A 954 13.30 -9.80 13.60
N LEU A 955 12.05 -10.07 13.96
CA LEU A 955 10.93 -9.12 13.86
C LEU A 955 10.87 -8.20 15.09
N VAL A 956 11.51 -8.60 16.19
CA VAL A 956 11.53 -7.84 17.44
C VAL A 956 12.67 -6.83 17.38
N LEU A 957 12.36 -5.56 17.62
CA LEU A 957 13.38 -4.53 17.74
C LEU A 957 14.29 -4.82 18.94
N THR A 958 15.56 -5.13 18.67
CA THR A 958 16.56 -5.46 19.70
C THR A 958 17.52 -4.30 20.00
N ASP A 959 17.37 -3.17 19.31
CA ASP A 959 18.21 -1.99 19.55
C ASP A 959 17.96 -1.40 20.93
N THR A 960 19.02 -0.90 21.57
CA THR A 960 18.86 0.01 22.72
C THR A 960 18.33 1.35 22.18
N ILE A 961 17.18 1.78 22.68
CA ILE A 961 16.47 2.97 22.23
C ILE A 961 16.56 4.06 23.29
N ILE A 962 16.98 5.27 22.89
CA ILE A 962 16.99 6.43 23.79
C ILE A 962 16.13 7.54 23.20
N TYR A 963 15.29 8.16 24.04
CA TYR A 963 14.43 9.29 23.68
C TYR A 963 15.13 10.60 24.04
N PRO A 964 15.53 11.43 23.05
CA PRO A 964 16.16 12.71 23.34
C PRO A 964 15.18 13.69 24.01
N GLU A 965 15.68 14.53 24.91
CA GLU A 965 14.88 15.59 25.55
C GLU A 965 14.64 16.79 24.62
N GLY A 966 15.49 16.98 23.60
CA GLY A 966 15.42 18.08 22.65
C GLY A 966 16.32 17.86 21.43
N TYR A 967 16.20 18.74 20.44
CA TYR A 967 17.05 18.72 19.24
C TYR A 967 18.47 19.22 19.56
N GLY A 968 19.48 18.66 18.87
CA GLY A 968 20.86 19.15 18.94
C GLY A 968 21.03 20.52 18.29
N ASN A 969 22.20 21.12 18.48
CA ASN A 969 22.53 22.41 17.87
C ASN A 969 22.72 22.28 16.36
N THR A 970 22.20 23.24 15.59
CA THR A 970 22.43 23.33 14.15
C THR A 970 23.86 23.76 13.84
N LYS A 971 24.42 23.25 12.74
CA LYS A 971 25.71 23.70 12.17
C LYS A 971 25.56 23.99 10.68
N GLU A 972 26.36 24.93 10.17
CA GLU A 972 26.47 25.15 8.74
C GLU A 972 27.39 24.09 8.09
N PRO A 973 27.16 23.70 6.83
CA PRO A 973 28.02 22.73 6.12
C PRO A 973 29.52 23.06 6.17
N ALA A 974 29.87 24.35 6.06
CA ALA A 974 31.25 24.81 6.12
C ALA A 974 31.92 24.51 7.48
N ASP A 975 31.18 24.65 8.59
CA ASP A 975 31.69 24.37 9.94
C ASP A 975 31.95 22.88 10.14
N ILE A 976 31.09 22.03 9.57
CA ILE A 976 31.28 20.57 9.59
C ILE A 976 32.53 20.20 8.79
N LEU A 977 32.69 20.77 7.59
CA LEU A 977 33.82 20.47 6.69
C LEU A 977 35.16 21.06 7.14
N ALA A 978 35.17 22.06 8.02
CA ALA A 978 36.41 22.64 8.56
C ALA A 978 37.25 21.60 9.32
N ALA A 979 36.61 20.60 9.94
CA ALA A 979 37.30 19.57 10.71
C ALA A 979 38.29 18.73 9.87
N ALA A 980 38.09 18.62 8.55
CA ALA A 980 39.02 17.93 7.65
C ALA A 980 40.40 18.61 7.52
N ASP A 981 40.57 19.85 7.98
CA ASP A 981 41.85 20.57 7.88
C ASP A 981 42.87 20.16 8.97
N SER A 982 42.46 19.32 9.91
CA SER A 982 43.31 18.85 11.01
C SER A 982 43.14 17.35 11.25
N VAL A 983 44.15 16.73 11.88
CA VAL A 983 44.06 15.35 12.37
C VAL A 983 42.97 15.24 13.44
N PHE A 984 42.14 14.20 13.38
CA PHE A 984 41.08 13.97 14.37
C PHE A 984 41.69 13.40 15.66
N ALA A 985 41.98 14.28 16.62
CA ALA A 985 42.67 13.92 17.86
C ALA A 985 41.70 13.46 18.96
N GLU A 986 42.15 12.50 19.77
CA GLU A 986 41.42 12.03 20.96
C GLU A 986 41.25 13.16 21.99
N GLN A 987 40.01 13.35 22.42
CA GLN A 987 39.64 14.26 23.51
C GLN A 987 38.77 13.50 24.51
N ALA A 988 39.19 13.55 25.78
CA ALA A 988 38.49 12.91 26.90
C ALA A 988 38.14 11.41 26.65
N GLY A 989 39.06 10.65 26.06
CA GLY A 989 38.87 9.20 25.83
C GLY A 989 38.16 8.84 24.53
N SER A 990 37.88 9.82 23.65
CA SER A 990 37.12 9.60 22.42
C SER A 990 37.62 10.41 21.22
N VAL A 991 37.39 9.92 20.01
CA VAL A 991 37.59 10.67 18.75
C VAL A 991 36.24 10.82 18.07
N LYS A 992 35.88 12.06 17.71
CA LYS A 992 34.63 12.40 17.00
C LYS A 992 34.95 12.80 15.57
N ILE A 993 34.26 12.21 14.60
CA ILE A 993 34.46 12.45 13.17
C ILE A 993 33.09 12.59 12.50
N ASP A 994 32.89 13.66 11.74
CA ASP A 994 31.75 13.77 10.82
C ASP A 994 32.18 13.17 9.48
N ALA A 995 31.54 12.07 9.04
CA ALA A 995 32.02 11.25 7.93
C ALA A 995 32.02 12.02 6.60
N VAL A 996 31.14 13.02 6.44
CA VAL A 996 31.09 13.90 5.27
C VAL A 996 32.42 14.62 5.02
N THR A 997 33.25 14.83 6.04
CA THR A 997 34.54 15.53 5.90
C THR A 997 35.47 14.87 4.87
N ALA A 998 35.30 13.56 4.61
CA ALA A 998 36.04 12.83 3.58
C ALA A 998 35.86 13.39 2.17
N ILE A 999 34.72 14.04 1.86
CA ILE A 999 34.48 14.60 0.51
C ILE A 999 35.39 15.79 0.19
N LYS A 1000 36.02 16.40 1.21
CA LYS A 1000 36.91 17.55 1.05
C LYS A 1000 38.26 17.20 0.42
N GLN A 1001 38.63 15.91 0.41
CA GLN A 1001 39.89 15.41 -0.17
C GLN A 1001 41.16 16.08 0.42
N THR A 1002 41.22 16.22 1.74
CA THR A 1002 42.43 16.72 2.43
C THR A 1002 43.37 15.55 2.74
N GLU A 1003 44.57 15.85 3.22
CA GLU A 1003 45.49 14.80 3.70
C GLU A 1003 44.99 14.08 4.97
N ASN A 1004 43.99 14.64 5.67
CA ASN A 1004 43.45 14.10 6.93
C ASN A 1004 42.09 13.42 6.73
N ALA A 1005 41.34 13.76 5.67
CA ALA A 1005 40.05 13.17 5.35
C ALA A 1005 39.85 13.12 3.83
N PHE A 1006 39.71 11.91 3.26
CA PHE A 1006 39.58 11.73 1.82
C PHE A 1006 38.79 10.47 1.46
N THR A 1007 38.27 10.41 0.23
CA THR A 1007 37.61 9.22 -0.31
C THR A 1007 38.51 8.50 -1.31
N THR A 1008 38.44 7.17 -1.37
CA THR A 1008 39.13 6.36 -2.38
C THR A 1008 38.13 5.42 -3.04
N ASN A 1009 38.30 5.19 -4.35
CA ASN A 1009 37.46 4.32 -5.20
C ASN A 1009 35.97 4.74 -5.24
N GLY A 1010 35.36 4.80 -6.42
CA GLY A 1010 33.92 5.12 -6.58
C GLY A 1010 33.56 6.62 -6.51
N ALA A 1011 32.33 6.94 -6.95
CA ALA A 1011 31.77 8.29 -6.95
C ALA A 1011 30.98 8.52 -5.65
N TRP A 1012 31.69 8.91 -4.59
CA TRP A 1012 31.07 9.29 -3.32
C TRP A 1012 30.30 10.61 -3.46
N GLU A 1013 29.09 10.62 -2.92
CA GLU A 1013 28.21 11.77 -2.81
C GLU A 1013 27.90 12.05 -1.33
N TYR A 1014 27.27 13.20 -1.08
CA TYR A 1014 26.80 13.57 0.25
C TYR A 1014 25.28 13.83 0.24
N CYS A 1015 24.65 13.75 1.40
CA CYS A 1015 23.24 14.04 1.61
C CYS A 1015 22.98 14.57 3.02
N ASN A 1016 21.76 15.02 3.30
CA ASN A 1016 21.35 15.42 4.64
C ASN A 1016 21.25 14.23 5.62
N SER A 1017 21.35 14.53 6.91
CA SER A 1017 21.11 13.57 7.99
C SER A 1017 20.31 14.19 9.14
N GLU A 1018 19.90 13.36 10.11
CA GLU A 1018 19.12 13.80 11.28
C GLU A 1018 19.96 14.49 12.36
N SER A 1019 21.28 14.44 12.25
CA SER A 1019 22.23 15.05 13.17
C SER A 1019 22.21 16.59 13.12
N TYR A 1020 22.79 17.24 14.13
CA TYR A 1020 22.88 18.70 14.26
C TYR A 1020 21.53 19.39 14.12
N GLY A 1021 20.52 18.93 14.87
CA GLY A 1021 19.17 19.49 14.78
C GLY A 1021 18.56 19.34 13.38
N ARG A 1022 18.82 18.22 12.70
CA ARG A 1022 18.41 17.90 11.32
C ARG A 1022 19.10 18.74 10.22
N ASN A 1023 20.24 19.38 10.52
CA ASN A 1023 21.08 20.07 9.53
C ASN A 1023 22.42 19.36 9.23
N GLY A 1024 22.59 18.15 9.77
CA GLY A 1024 23.76 17.33 9.54
C GLY A 1024 23.87 16.81 8.11
N LEU A 1025 25.04 16.25 7.82
CA LEU A 1025 25.39 15.71 6.53
C LEU A 1025 25.94 14.30 6.68
N ALA A 1026 25.59 13.45 5.73
CA ALA A 1026 26.12 12.11 5.58
C ALA A 1026 26.75 11.93 4.20
N VAL A 1027 27.61 10.93 4.06
CA VAL A 1027 28.29 10.55 2.83
C VAL A 1027 27.88 9.14 2.41
N TYR A 1028 27.72 8.90 1.10
CA TYR A 1028 27.27 7.62 0.57
C TYR A 1028 27.73 7.41 -0.88
N VAL A 1029 27.63 6.18 -1.37
CA VAL A 1029 27.84 5.87 -2.79
C VAL A 1029 26.47 5.59 -3.43
N PRO A 1030 26.07 6.28 -4.51
CA PRO A 1030 24.79 6.05 -5.17
C PRO A 1030 24.65 4.64 -5.76
N GLU A 1031 23.40 4.21 -5.96
CA GLU A 1031 23.10 2.91 -6.55
C GLU A 1031 23.58 2.82 -8.01
N GLY A 1032 24.01 1.62 -8.42
CA GLY A 1032 24.54 1.37 -9.77
C GLY A 1032 25.99 1.85 -10.01
N VAL A 1033 26.61 2.55 -9.05
CA VAL A 1033 28.00 3.03 -9.17
C VAL A 1033 29.03 1.95 -8.84
N ILE A 1034 28.77 1.12 -7.82
CA ILE A 1034 29.66 0.01 -7.45
C ILE A 1034 29.51 -1.12 -8.47
N LYS A 1035 30.62 -1.50 -9.10
CA LYS A 1035 30.68 -2.59 -10.09
C LYS A 1035 31.41 -3.81 -9.53
N ASP A 1036 30.94 -4.99 -9.91
CA ASP A 1036 31.57 -6.24 -9.52
C ASP A 1036 33.02 -6.33 -10.03
N GLY A 1037 33.95 -6.62 -9.12
CA GLY A 1037 35.38 -6.78 -9.44
C GLY A 1037 36.23 -5.51 -9.34
N GLU A 1038 35.64 -4.35 -9.09
CA GLU A 1038 36.39 -3.12 -8.78
C GLU A 1038 36.72 -3.01 -7.27
N PRO A 1039 37.80 -2.30 -6.88
CA PRO A 1039 38.09 -2.05 -5.47
C PRO A 1039 36.92 -1.34 -4.77
N ALA A 1040 36.61 -1.77 -3.53
CA ALA A 1040 35.50 -1.19 -2.79
C ALA A 1040 35.73 0.31 -2.52
N PRO A 1041 34.68 1.14 -2.63
CA PRO A 1041 34.73 2.54 -2.24
C PRO A 1041 35.00 2.66 -0.73
N ALA A 1042 35.87 3.59 -0.34
CA ALA A 1042 36.24 3.82 1.05
C ALA A 1042 36.28 5.31 1.43
N ILE A 1043 35.99 5.58 2.71
CA ILE A 1043 36.25 6.84 3.39
C ILE A 1043 37.43 6.68 4.35
N ASN A 1044 38.33 7.65 4.37
CA ASN A 1044 39.63 7.56 5.04
C ASN A 1044 39.83 8.77 5.96
N PHE A 1045 40.29 8.55 7.20
CA PHE A 1045 40.49 9.58 8.21
C PHE A 1045 41.80 9.36 8.98
N LYS A 1046 42.63 10.40 9.12
CA LYS A 1046 43.77 10.40 10.04
C LYS A 1046 43.30 10.70 11.45
N VAL A 1047 43.47 9.76 12.37
CA VAL A 1047 43.12 9.88 13.79
C VAL A 1047 44.37 9.90 14.66
N ASN A 1048 44.36 10.61 15.77
CA ASN A 1048 45.46 10.58 16.75
C ASN A 1048 44.94 10.06 18.11
N CYS A 1049 45.46 8.92 18.53
CA CYS A 1049 45.00 8.15 19.68
C CYS A 1049 46.08 8.06 20.76
N THR A 1050 45.68 7.97 22.03
CA THR A 1050 46.60 7.84 23.18
C THR A 1050 46.85 6.39 23.60
N GLY A 1051 46.60 5.44 22.70
CA GLY A 1051 46.78 4.01 22.92
C GLY A 1051 45.66 3.30 23.68
N GLY A 1052 45.45 2.02 23.35
CA GLY A 1052 44.51 1.10 24.01
C GLY A 1052 43.45 0.52 23.08
N MET A 1053 42.51 -0.23 23.66
CA MET A 1053 41.39 -0.84 22.95
C MET A 1053 40.33 0.21 22.63
N TYR A 1054 39.91 0.33 21.37
CA TYR A 1054 38.84 1.20 20.90
C TYR A 1054 37.70 0.42 20.27
N THR A 1055 36.48 0.88 20.48
CA THR A 1055 35.31 0.54 19.66
C THR A 1055 35.09 1.66 18.63
N VAL A 1056 35.03 1.30 17.36
CA VAL A 1056 34.70 2.19 16.24
C VAL A 1056 33.20 2.12 16.01
N TRP A 1057 32.47 3.13 16.48
CA TRP A 1057 31.05 3.28 16.23
C TRP A 1057 30.80 4.08 14.96
N THR A 1058 29.74 3.74 14.23
CA THR A 1058 29.29 4.45 13.03
C THR A 1058 27.82 4.75 13.14
N TYR A 1059 27.44 6.02 13.01
CA TYR A 1059 26.05 6.44 12.88
C TYR A 1059 25.71 6.39 11.40
N MET A 1060 24.87 5.43 11.01
CA MET A 1060 24.59 5.16 9.62
C MET A 1060 23.15 4.75 9.36
N ARG A 1061 22.73 4.92 8.12
CA ARG A 1061 21.47 4.40 7.58
C ARG A 1061 21.79 3.43 6.45
N CYS A 1062 21.35 2.19 6.61
CA CYS A 1062 21.49 1.15 5.59
C CYS A 1062 20.35 1.23 4.56
N HIS A 1063 20.59 0.72 3.35
CA HIS A 1063 19.52 0.55 2.37
C HIS A 1063 18.52 -0.52 2.83
N HIS A 1064 17.23 -0.29 2.60
CA HIS A 1064 16.16 -1.14 3.13
C HIS A 1064 16.08 -2.54 2.47
N ILE A 1065 16.47 -2.68 1.19
CA ILE A 1065 16.37 -3.96 0.44
C ILE A 1065 17.68 -4.77 0.41
N ARG A 1066 18.83 -4.11 0.62
CA ARG A 1066 20.13 -4.73 0.34
C ARG A 1066 20.90 -5.02 1.62
N PRO A 1067 21.56 -6.19 1.72
CA PRO A 1067 22.46 -6.44 2.83
C PRO A 1067 23.64 -5.45 2.75
N SER A 1068 23.74 -4.53 3.69
CA SER A 1068 24.92 -3.65 3.79
C SER A 1068 26.08 -4.41 4.43
N ILE A 1069 27.29 -4.28 3.87
CA ILE A 1069 28.53 -4.85 4.43
C ILE A 1069 29.59 -3.75 4.36
N CYS A 1070 30.28 -3.53 5.47
CA CYS A 1070 31.40 -2.60 5.56
C CYS A 1070 32.62 -3.30 6.16
N LYS A 1071 33.81 -2.88 5.73
CA LYS A 1071 35.09 -3.36 6.25
C LYS A 1071 35.89 -2.20 6.80
N VAL A 1072 36.73 -2.46 7.81
CA VAL A 1072 37.57 -1.45 8.45
C VAL A 1072 39.03 -1.86 8.33
N ASP A 1073 39.86 -0.90 7.93
CA ASP A 1073 41.32 -1.04 7.89
C ASP A 1073 41.94 0.01 8.81
N ILE A 1074 43.01 -0.39 9.50
CA ILE A 1074 43.87 0.50 10.27
C ILE A 1074 45.26 0.46 9.65
N ASP A 1075 45.80 1.62 9.28
CA ASP A 1075 47.14 1.75 8.67
C ASP A 1075 47.32 0.86 7.42
N ASN A 1076 46.26 0.75 6.61
CA ASN A 1076 46.17 -0.12 5.43
C ASN A 1076 46.23 -1.63 5.73
N VAL A 1077 45.93 -2.02 6.98
CA VAL A 1077 45.78 -3.41 7.40
C VAL A 1077 44.33 -3.69 7.72
N ARG A 1078 43.73 -4.61 6.96
CA ARG A 1078 42.37 -5.12 7.18
C ARG A 1078 42.24 -5.72 8.57
N LEU A 1079 41.25 -5.25 9.34
CA LEU A 1079 40.87 -5.90 10.60
C LEU A 1079 40.30 -7.30 10.34
N ALA A 1080 40.59 -8.23 11.24
CA ALA A 1080 40.06 -9.58 11.16
C ALA A 1080 38.53 -9.57 11.33
N ASP A 1081 37.84 -10.52 10.70
CA ASP A 1081 36.38 -10.56 10.74
C ASP A 1081 35.84 -10.64 12.17
N GLU A 1082 36.52 -11.33 13.10
CA GLU A 1082 36.13 -11.42 14.51
C GLU A 1082 36.22 -10.09 15.28
N GLN A 1083 36.96 -9.13 14.74
CA GLN A 1083 37.06 -7.77 15.28
C GLN A 1083 35.90 -6.87 14.79
N MET A 1084 35.18 -7.30 13.76
CA MET A 1084 34.14 -6.53 13.10
C MET A 1084 32.74 -6.88 13.62
N TYR A 1085 31.81 -5.95 13.48
CA TYR A 1085 30.40 -6.19 13.77
C TYR A 1085 29.87 -7.40 13.00
N ASN A 1086 29.12 -8.27 13.67
CA ASN A 1086 28.57 -9.50 13.09
C ASN A 1086 29.63 -10.37 12.37
N ASN A 1087 30.85 -10.43 12.91
CA ASN A 1087 32.00 -11.11 12.31
C ASN A 1087 32.27 -10.66 10.86
N GLY A 1088 32.13 -9.35 10.59
CA GLY A 1088 32.37 -8.76 9.27
C GLY A 1088 31.33 -9.13 8.21
N LYS A 1089 30.16 -9.68 8.61
CA LYS A 1089 29.06 -10.04 7.71
C LYS A 1089 28.09 -8.86 7.51
N ARG A 1090 26.80 -9.16 7.34
CA ARG A 1090 25.73 -8.19 7.05
C ARG A 1090 25.46 -7.30 8.27
N ILE A 1091 25.36 -6.00 8.01
CA ILE A 1091 25.04 -4.94 8.99
C ILE A 1091 23.53 -4.69 9.04
N TRP A 1092 22.88 -4.78 7.89
CA TRP A 1092 21.44 -4.58 7.77
C TRP A 1092 20.66 -5.66 8.54
N ARG A 1093 19.54 -5.24 9.14
CA ARG A 1093 18.54 -6.08 9.80
C ARG A 1093 17.16 -5.57 9.39
N TYR A 1094 16.17 -6.45 9.33
CA TYR A 1094 14.80 -6.10 8.95
C TYR A 1094 14.21 -4.99 9.84
N GLU A 1095 14.45 -5.06 11.15
CA GLU A 1095 14.03 -4.01 12.10
C GLU A 1095 14.71 -2.64 11.92
N ALA A 1096 15.71 -2.55 11.04
CA ALA A 1096 16.49 -1.35 10.77
C ALA A 1096 16.09 -0.63 9.47
N GLU A 1097 14.99 -1.02 8.83
CA GLU A 1097 14.49 -0.31 7.66
C GLU A 1097 14.16 1.15 7.98
N TYR A 1098 14.64 2.05 7.12
CA TYR A 1098 14.42 3.50 7.19
C TYR A 1098 14.85 4.18 8.52
N ILE A 1099 15.73 3.58 9.33
CA ILE A 1099 16.26 4.23 10.54
C ILE A 1099 17.74 4.61 10.45
N TRP A 1100 18.11 5.68 11.14
CA TRP A 1100 19.49 5.97 11.49
C TRP A 1100 19.88 5.24 12.77
N ARG A 1101 21.05 4.60 12.79
CA ARG A 1101 21.48 3.76 13.90
C ARG A 1101 22.99 3.86 14.15
N TRP A 1102 23.36 3.88 15.43
CA TRP A 1102 24.74 3.68 15.86
C TRP A 1102 25.10 2.20 15.86
N ILE A 1103 26.13 1.84 15.11
CA ILE A 1103 26.60 0.46 14.94
C ILE A 1103 28.06 0.36 15.40
N PRO A 1104 28.40 -0.54 16.34
CA PRO A 1104 29.77 -0.75 16.79
C PRO A 1104 30.52 -1.57 15.74
N LEU A 1105 30.91 -0.89 14.64
CA LEU A 1105 31.39 -1.50 13.41
C LEU A 1105 32.65 -2.35 13.59
N ALA A 1106 33.55 -1.96 14.49
CA ALA A 1106 34.75 -2.73 14.81
C ALA A 1106 35.27 -2.47 16.23
N VAL A 1107 36.09 -3.39 16.73
CA VAL A 1107 36.88 -3.26 17.97
C VAL A 1107 38.35 -3.54 17.65
N THR A 1108 39.23 -2.61 17.97
CA THR A 1108 40.67 -2.73 17.64
C THR A 1108 41.55 -2.13 18.73
N ASP A 1109 42.75 -2.69 18.90
CA ASP A 1109 43.81 -2.10 19.73
C ASP A 1109 44.59 -1.10 18.88
N LEU A 1110 44.74 0.14 19.35
CA LEU A 1110 45.52 1.17 18.68
C LEU A 1110 46.71 1.56 19.57
N ASN A 1111 47.85 1.84 18.95
CA ASN A 1111 48.99 2.36 19.68
C ASN A 1111 48.81 3.85 19.98
N GLU A 1112 49.68 4.42 20.80
CA GLU A 1112 49.76 5.87 20.94
C GLU A 1112 50.35 6.46 19.64
N GLY A 1113 49.65 7.41 19.02
CA GLY A 1113 50.09 8.09 17.80
C GLY A 1113 49.00 8.26 16.76
N GLU A 1114 49.44 8.65 15.55
CA GLU A 1114 48.57 8.83 14.39
C GLU A 1114 48.33 7.49 13.67
N HIS A 1115 47.08 7.28 13.27
CA HIS A 1115 46.62 6.11 12.53
C HIS A 1115 45.73 6.53 11.36
N LEU A 1116 45.75 5.77 10.27
CA LEU A 1116 44.81 5.90 9.17
C LEU A 1116 43.63 4.94 9.37
N LEU A 1117 42.46 5.48 9.72
CA LEU A 1117 41.21 4.73 9.76
C LEU A 1117 40.56 4.74 8.37
N THR A 1118 40.32 3.56 7.81
CA THR A 1118 39.62 3.40 6.52
C THR A 1118 38.35 2.59 6.73
N ILE A 1119 37.22 3.06 6.19
CA ILE A 1119 35.96 2.33 6.20
C ILE A 1119 35.53 2.11 4.74
N GLU A 1120 35.52 0.85 4.32
CA GLU A 1120 35.06 0.43 2.99
C GLU A 1120 33.57 0.09 3.02
N SER A 1121 32.83 0.49 1.99
CA SER A 1121 31.45 0.03 1.76
C SER A 1121 31.41 -0.95 0.58
N GLN A 1122 30.96 -2.18 0.82
CA GLN A 1122 30.81 -3.16 -0.26
C GLN A 1122 29.49 -3.02 -1.02
N HIS A 1123 28.58 -2.18 -0.52
CA HIS A 1123 27.27 -1.94 -1.13
C HIS A 1123 26.97 -0.44 -1.23
N ALA A 1124 26.22 -0.08 -2.26
CA ALA A 1124 25.74 1.28 -2.47
C ALA A 1124 24.64 1.64 -1.46
N SER A 1125 24.30 2.92 -1.41
CA SER A 1125 23.19 3.49 -0.64
C SER A 1125 23.30 3.39 0.89
N VAL A 1126 24.45 2.93 1.42
CA VAL A 1126 24.80 3.06 2.84
C VAL A 1126 25.25 4.50 3.10
N ARG A 1127 24.56 5.18 4.02
CA ARG A 1127 24.84 6.58 4.38
C ARG A 1127 25.56 6.63 5.72
N PHE A 1128 26.74 7.22 5.75
CA PHE A 1128 27.56 7.41 6.95
C PHE A 1128 27.47 8.86 7.40
N ASP A 1129 26.97 9.10 8.61
CA ASP A 1129 26.85 10.45 9.19
C ASP A 1129 28.05 10.77 10.10
N ARG A 1130 28.22 9.98 11.16
CA ARG A 1130 29.27 10.19 12.17
C ARG A 1130 30.03 8.92 12.48
N ILE A 1131 31.29 9.08 12.88
CA ILE A 1131 32.16 8.01 13.37
C ILE A 1131 32.67 8.41 14.75
N TYR A 1132 32.60 7.49 15.70
CA TYR A 1132 32.98 7.73 17.09
C TYR A 1132 33.88 6.61 17.60
N LEU A 1133 35.13 6.92 17.92
CA LEU A 1133 36.04 5.98 18.55
C LEU A 1133 35.99 6.20 20.04
N THR A 1134 35.78 5.14 20.83
CA THR A 1134 35.78 5.22 22.30
C THR A 1134 36.51 4.04 22.90
N LYS A 1135 37.22 4.25 24.03
CA LYS A 1135 37.99 3.20 24.71
C LYS A 1135 37.14 2.16 25.45
N ASN A 1136 35.90 2.51 25.77
CA ASN A 1136 35.03 1.70 26.62
C ASN A 1136 33.82 1.16 25.84
N SER A 1137 32.99 0.36 26.51
CA SER A 1137 31.66 -0.02 26.02
C SER A 1137 30.61 1.09 26.18
N GLU A 1138 31.06 2.35 26.22
CA GLU A 1138 30.17 3.51 26.33
C GLU A 1138 29.45 3.73 24.99
N LEU A 1139 28.17 4.05 25.08
CA LEU A 1139 27.38 4.41 23.92
C LEU A 1139 27.85 5.77 23.39
N PRO A 1140 27.88 5.97 22.06
CA PRO A 1140 28.08 7.28 21.46
C PRO A 1140 27.10 8.31 22.06
N PRO A 1141 27.54 9.57 22.26
CA PRO A 1141 26.68 10.59 22.83
C PRO A 1141 25.48 10.86 21.91
N GLN A 1142 24.37 11.32 22.51
CA GLN A 1142 23.24 11.84 21.75
C GLN A 1142 23.63 13.10 20.96
N ASP A 1143 22.84 13.45 19.96
CA ASP A 1143 23.07 14.65 19.13
C ASP A 1143 23.17 15.95 19.94
N THR A 1144 22.46 16.05 21.06
CA THR A 1144 22.52 17.18 22.01
C THR A 1144 23.87 17.34 22.71
N SER A 1145 24.69 16.28 22.72
CA SER A 1145 26.00 16.21 23.39
C SER A 1145 27.15 15.93 22.41
N TRP A 1146 26.87 15.93 21.10
CA TRP A 1146 27.88 15.77 20.04
C TRP A 1146 28.64 17.07 19.82
#